data_AF-A0A350YB17-F1
#
_entry.id   AF-A0A350YB17-F1
#
_cell.length_a   1.000
_cell.length_b   1.000
_cell.length_c   1.000
_cell.angle_alpha   90.00
_cell.angle_beta   90.00
_cell.angle_gamma   90.00
#
_symmetry.space_group_name_H-M   'P 1'
#
loop_
_entity.id
_entity.type
_entity.pdbx_description
1 polymer ?
#
loop_
_entity_poly.entity_id
_entity_poly.type
_entity_poly.pdbx_seq_one_letter_code
_entity_poly.pdbx_strand_id
1 'polypeptide(L)'
;MSSSSFRSPLARLRPQRPFATDWLVDLLPGFFDRALDRLGLSHLKWIILFLIVISVPLVITPLTIRQQGIVAIVLLAIGQIVVRAETRTTDKEISEYYHLFLVWLSLVTTARYLFYRLNYTLNFDSFINGLFCVLLLVAELYAILTLVLAYFQTLHIQDREPVDLSQYPQDEWFKVDIYIPTYNEDVEIVRKTTLGAVAIDYPADKKQVYVLDDGRPERYKEDDPRREKFKARRERLRQMCEEVGAIMLTRDSNEHAKAGNINTAFRRTEGDLVMILDCDHIPTRQFLQHTAGFFFDPKVAFVQTPHWFFNPDPFERNLRTNGRIPVGNELFYKVLQKGNDFWNAAFFCGSAAVIRKKYALEIGGIATETVTEDCHTAFRLHSLGYKSIYYDKIMVAGLAPENFSSYVGQQVRWARGMAQILRIENPVFNPKLNLSIPQRICYFSATSHFFYGYPRLMYAIAPTLFLLFSINPIRGLGLETLAYALPHLFLSLNTNYITYKHVRFSFWNEIFEFVMAFQAGYVTMMALINPSLGSFNVTDKDMTLIKREFSWENFDWRSVQGLLGVTAIVVIGLASVPFWLILRPEDSEAVLVNAMWCVFNLILLLAALLVAFEQPQERTSHRLRRQLGATVYSYDYNSEQNQAWSGITVDISEIGARMWLEGKATLPEEVELELVGDFGARVILEAQVVMVKSIGDNQTELAVKFINLTQAQLDNLALVIYSDVKEWYSQKREYVDRPLESFGFLATGIIRVFQEFQISKSSSNMLRKRIRASAQVYWQGDFYLGAATEFGTTSLRLELDNITTSNAKLLEPQNLERIKQEEPIVGLLLSQELTSPSRERLLAQIVSIELLSTQDDNNSAPSKVAIELSFPDQFQERQGGKIKELLRVLR
;
A
#
# COMPACT_ATOMS: atom_id res chain seq x y z
N MET A 1 22.00 -25.08 34.83
CA MET A 1 23.42 -24.85 34.48
C MET A 1 23.53 -23.46 33.88
N SER A 2 24.43 -22.65 34.43
CA SER A 2 24.57 -21.21 34.20
C SER A 2 24.99 -20.85 32.78
N SER A 3 24.23 -19.99 32.10
CA SER A 3 24.68 -19.32 30.88
C SER A 3 25.37 -17.99 31.24
N SER A 4 26.68 -17.97 31.03
CA SER A 4 27.54 -16.81 31.20
C SER A 4 27.22 -15.73 30.17
N SER A 5 26.88 -14.53 30.65
CA SER A 5 26.74 -13.32 29.84
C SER A 5 28.11 -12.84 29.35
N PHE A 6 28.37 -12.92 28.04
CA PHE A 6 29.41 -12.14 27.39
C PHE A 6 28.97 -10.66 27.35
N ARG A 7 29.42 -9.86 28.30
CA ARG A 7 29.39 -8.39 28.20
C ARG A 7 30.55 -7.95 27.31
N SER A 8 30.26 -7.29 26.20
CA SER A 8 31.26 -6.60 25.38
C SER A 8 31.68 -5.28 26.04
N PRO A 9 32.98 -4.93 26.10
CA PRO A 9 33.43 -3.62 26.55
C PRO A 9 33.61 -2.72 25.33
N LEU A 10 32.56 -2.00 24.94
CA LEU A 10 32.65 -0.89 23.99
C LEU A 10 32.06 0.37 24.63
N ALA A 11 32.74 0.87 25.66
CA ALA A 11 32.63 2.26 26.07
C ALA A 11 33.21 3.13 24.95
N ARG A 12 32.38 3.49 23.96
CA ARG A 12 32.72 4.50 22.96
C ARG A 12 32.90 5.83 23.68
N LEU A 13 34.10 6.41 23.55
CA LEU A 13 34.39 7.81 23.85
C LEU A 13 33.31 8.68 23.19
N ARG A 14 32.43 9.29 23.99
CA ARG A 14 31.48 10.30 23.51
C ARG A 14 32.32 11.48 22.97
N PRO A 15 32.13 11.91 21.72
CA PRO A 15 32.76 13.15 21.25
C PRO A 15 32.30 14.31 22.14
N GLN A 16 33.21 15.18 22.56
CA GLN A 16 32.87 16.38 23.34
C GLN A 16 31.86 17.21 22.56
N ARG A 17 30.63 17.27 23.07
CA ARG A 17 29.51 18.02 22.51
C ARG A 17 29.64 19.50 22.94
N PRO A 18 29.21 20.46 22.11
CA PRO A 18 29.13 21.87 22.52
C PRO A 18 28.10 22.03 23.66
N PHE A 19 28.39 22.90 24.64
CA PHE A 19 27.59 23.09 25.87
C PHE A 19 26.08 23.26 25.63
N ALA A 20 25.68 23.99 24.58
CA ALA A 20 24.26 24.19 24.24
C ALA A 20 23.52 22.89 23.88
N THR A 21 24.23 21.92 23.29
CA THR A 21 23.68 20.60 22.97
C THR A 21 23.60 19.68 24.19
N ASP A 22 24.54 19.75 25.13
CA ASP A 22 24.45 18.98 26.38
C ASP A 22 23.32 19.48 27.29
N TRP A 23 23.11 20.80 27.34
CA TRP A 23 22.00 21.39 28.08
C TRP A 23 20.63 20.95 27.52
N LEU A 24 20.46 20.96 26.20
CA LEU A 24 19.22 20.56 25.53
C LEU A 24 18.98 19.04 25.52
N VAL A 25 20.03 18.23 25.37
CA VAL A 25 19.90 16.78 25.11
C VAL A 25 19.94 15.95 26.39
N ASP A 26 20.79 16.30 27.37
CA ASP A 26 21.01 15.45 28.55
C ASP A 26 20.39 16.07 29.83
N LEU A 27 20.33 17.39 29.95
CA LEU A 27 19.85 18.09 31.16
C LEU A 27 18.37 18.46 31.13
N LEU A 28 17.85 18.91 29.98
CA LEU A 28 16.45 19.33 29.83
C LEU A 28 15.48 18.16 30.06
N PRO A 29 15.62 16.99 29.41
CA PRO A 29 14.73 15.85 29.64
C PRO A 29 14.81 15.36 31.08
N GLY A 30 16.01 15.17 31.63
CA GLY A 30 16.19 14.75 33.02
C GLY A 30 15.75 15.79 34.06
N PHE A 31 15.62 17.07 33.70
CA PHE A 31 14.94 18.08 34.51
C PHE A 31 13.42 17.91 34.44
N PHE A 32 12.87 17.70 33.25
CA PHE A 32 11.44 17.46 33.06
C PHE A 32 10.98 16.14 33.69
N ASP A 33 11.73 15.05 33.60
CA ASP A 33 11.39 13.77 34.25
C ASP A 33 11.42 13.89 35.76
N ARG A 34 12.48 14.48 36.35
CA ARG A 34 12.55 14.73 37.79
C ARG A 34 11.51 15.75 38.27
N ALA A 35 11.06 16.64 37.40
CA ALA A 35 9.94 17.53 37.68
C ALA A 35 8.61 16.78 37.59
N LEU A 36 8.32 16.08 36.50
CA LEU A 36 7.07 15.38 36.21
C LEU A 36 6.82 14.21 37.19
N ASP A 37 7.85 13.42 37.53
CA ASP A 37 7.75 12.35 38.55
C ASP A 37 7.41 12.89 39.94
N ARG A 38 7.76 14.15 40.22
CA ARG A 38 7.44 14.82 41.50
C ARG A 38 6.11 15.57 41.45
N LEU A 39 5.52 15.76 40.27
CA LEU A 39 4.42 16.70 40.03
C LEU A 39 3.17 15.95 39.55
N GLY A 40 2.27 15.59 40.48
CA GLY A 40 0.97 14.99 40.14
C GLY A 40 0.07 15.86 39.24
N LEU A 41 -1.09 15.33 38.81
CA LEU A 41 -2.08 15.97 37.90
C LEU A 41 -2.42 17.44 38.19
N SER A 42 -2.32 17.90 39.44
CA SER A 42 -2.53 19.31 39.83
C SER A 42 -1.43 20.24 39.32
N HIS A 43 -0.18 19.77 39.21
CA HIS A 43 0.98 20.54 38.80
C HIS A 43 1.18 20.58 37.28
N LEU A 44 0.77 19.53 36.56
CA LEU A 44 0.67 19.54 35.10
C LEU A 44 -0.25 20.68 34.61
N LYS A 45 -1.36 20.92 35.32
CA LYS A 45 -2.25 22.06 35.04
C LYS A 45 -1.55 23.41 35.18
N TRP A 46 -0.67 23.56 36.18
CA TRP A 46 0.11 24.79 36.38
C TRP A 46 1.19 24.98 35.29
N ILE A 47 1.82 23.90 34.82
CA ILE A 47 2.76 23.96 33.68
C ILE A 47 2.03 24.36 32.40
N ILE A 48 0.87 23.75 32.12
CA ILE A 48 0.04 24.12 30.96
C ILE A 48 -0.39 25.58 31.07
N LEU A 49 -0.86 26.01 32.24
CA LEU A 49 -1.24 27.41 32.47
C LEU A 49 -0.06 28.37 32.27
N PHE A 50 1.12 28.03 32.79
CA PHE A 50 2.33 28.81 32.58
C PHE A 50 2.70 28.90 31.10
N LEU A 51 2.66 27.78 30.37
CA LEU A 51 2.90 27.75 28.92
C LEU A 51 1.88 28.59 28.16
N ILE A 52 0.61 28.60 28.56
CA ILE A 52 -0.41 29.48 27.97
C ILE A 52 -0.08 30.95 28.23
N VAL A 53 0.24 31.30 29.48
CA VAL A 53 0.53 32.69 29.88
C VAL A 53 1.77 33.23 29.15
N ILE A 54 2.85 32.45 29.04
CA ILE A 54 4.06 32.86 28.34
C ILE A 54 3.86 32.92 26.81
N SER A 55 2.92 32.15 26.26
CA SER A 55 2.57 32.19 24.83
C SER A 55 1.83 33.48 24.44
N VAL A 56 1.06 34.10 25.34
CA VAL A 56 0.29 35.33 25.03
C VAL A 56 1.16 36.42 24.39
N PRO A 57 2.26 36.90 25.01
CA PRO A 57 3.10 37.92 24.40
C PRO A 57 3.75 37.46 23.09
N LEU A 58 4.10 36.18 22.93
CA LEU A 58 4.64 35.64 21.68
C LEU A 58 3.62 35.70 20.53
N VAL A 59 2.32 35.60 20.85
CA VAL A 59 1.23 35.65 19.87
C VAL A 59 0.85 37.08 19.51
N ILE A 60 0.59 37.93 20.50
CA ILE A 60 -0.08 39.23 20.27
C ILE A 60 0.88 40.39 20.01
N THR A 61 2.17 40.26 20.34
CA THR A 61 3.12 41.39 20.22
C THR A 61 3.27 41.79 18.74
N PRO A 62 2.92 43.05 18.38
CA PRO A 62 3.11 43.54 17.03
C PRO A 62 4.62 43.74 16.77
N LEU A 63 5.11 43.18 15.67
CA LEU A 63 6.50 43.29 15.27
C LEU A 63 6.60 43.92 13.89
N THR A 64 7.66 44.69 13.66
CA THR A 64 8.01 45.11 12.29
C THR A 64 8.35 43.88 11.45
N ILE A 65 8.18 43.96 10.12
CA ILE A 65 8.42 42.84 9.20
C ILE A 65 9.82 42.23 9.39
N ARG A 66 10.85 43.08 9.58
CA ARG A 66 12.23 42.61 9.83
C ARG A 66 12.35 41.85 11.15
N GLN A 67 11.76 42.36 12.23
CA GLN A 67 11.77 41.68 13.53
C GLN A 67 11.00 40.36 13.47
N GLN A 68 9.82 40.34 12.84
CA GLN A 68 9.06 39.12 12.60
C GLN A 68 9.87 38.10 11.78
N GLY A 69 10.56 38.54 10.73
CA GLY A 69 11.42 37.68 9.92
C GLY A 69 12.57 37.06 10.72
N ILE A 70 13.20 37.81 11.63
CA ILE A 70 14.22 37.27 12.54
C ILE A 70 13.62 36.23 13.49
N VAL A 71 12.48 36.54 14.11
CA VAL A 71 11.77 35.62 15.00
C VAL A 71 11.38 34.34 14.25
N ALA A 72 10.85 34.47 13.03
CA ALA A 72 10.53 33.36 12.14
C ALA A 72 11.74 32.43 11.93
N ILE A 73 12.89 32.98 11.54
CA ILE A 73 14.11 32.20 11.31
C ILE A 73 14.58 31.50 12.59
N VAL A 74 14.56 32.19 13.74
CA VAL A 74 14.96 31.61 15.03
C VAL A 74 14.05 30.45 15.43
N LEU A 75 12.72 30.62 15.34
CA LEU A 75 11.76 29.57 15.69
C LEU A 75 11.90 28.36 14.75
N LEU A 76 12.11 28.59 13.46
CA LEU A 76 12.39 27.52 12.49
C LEU A 76 13.70 26.79 12.82
N ALA A 77 14.75 27.52 13.17
CA ALA A 77 16.03 26.92 13.56
C ALA A 77 15.89 26.05 14.82
N ILE A 78 15.15 26.52 15.83
CA ILE A 78 14.83 25.74 17.03
C ILE A 78 14.08 24.46 16.65
N GLY A 79 13.04 24.56 15.82
CA GLY A 79 12.30 23.39 15.35
C GLY A 79 13.20 22.36 14.65
N GLN A 80 14.10 22.81 13.79
CA GLN A 80 15.06 21.94 13.11
C GLN A 80 16.09 21.31 14.05
N ILE A 81 16.54 22.05 15.08
CA ILE A 81 17.44 21.51 16.11
C ILE A 81 16.75 20.38 16.87
N VAL A 82 15.48 20.56 17.25
CA VAL A 82 14.69 19.55 17.97
C VAL A 82 14.49 18.29 17.13
N VAL A 83 14.11 18.42 15.85
CA VAL A 83 13.98 17.26 14.95
C VAL A 83 15.33 16.53 14.78
N ARG A 84 16.43 17.27 14.66
CA ARG A 84 17.78 16.66 14.61
C ARG A 84 18.21 16.00 15.91
N ALA A 85 17.73 16.47 17.05
CA ALA A 85 17.97 15.85 18.35
C ALA A 85 17.16 14.55 18.50
N GLU A 86 15.89 14.58 18.07
CA GLU A 86 15.00 13.41 18.06
C GLU A 86 15.56 12.29 17.19
N THR A 87 16.00 12.60 15.97
CA THR A 87 16.59 11.58 15.05
C THR A 87 17.87 10.92 15.55
N ARG A 88 18.54 11.49 16.56
CA ARG A 88 19.75 10.93 17.20
C ARG A 88 19.43 10.12 18.45
N THR A 89 18.20 10.16 18.93
CA THR A 89 17.76 9.52 20.16
C THR A 89 17.06 8.21 19.81
N THR A 90 17.31 7.17 20.59
CA THR A 90 16.63 5.87 20.46
C THR A 90 15.56 5.66 21.54
N ASP A 91 15.49 6.56 22.50
CA ASP A 91 14.55 6.53 23.60
C ASP A 91 13.19 7.11 23.19
N LYS A 92 12.13 6.32 23.40
CA LYS A 92 10.75 6.69 23.02
C LYS A 92 10.23 7.83 23.87
N GLU A 93 10.50 7.84 25.18
CA GLU A 93 9.99 8.86 26.11
C GLU A 93 10.56 10.24 25.77
N ILE A 94 11.87 10.29 25.48
CA ILE A 94 12.53 11.53 25.05
C ILE A 94 11.97 12.02 23.70
N SER A 95 11.67 11.10 22.75
CA SER A 95 11.04 11.46 21.48
C SER A 95 9.65 12.05 21.68
N GLU A 96 8.85 11.51 22.62
CA GLU A 96 7.54 12.06 23.00
C GLU A 96 7.67 13.49 23.57
N TYR A 97 8.65 13.75 24.43
CA TYR A 97 8.88 15.12 24.93
C TYR A 97 9.27 16.11 23.83
N TYR A 98 10.11 15.70 22.87
CA TYR A 98 10.42 16.55 21.72
C TYR A 98 9.18 16.82 20.86
N HIS A 99 8.32 15.82 20.66
CA HIS A 99 7.04 16.00 19.98
C HIS A 99 6.15 17.01 20.72
N LEU A 100 5.95 16.85 22.03
CA LEU A 100 5.13 17.75 22.84
C LEU A 100 5.65 19.19 22.84
N PHE A 101 6.98 19.37 22.89
CA PHE A 101 7.59 20.69 22.77
C PHE A 101 7.33 21.33 21.40
N LEU A 102 7.44 20.56 20.31
CA LEU A 102 7.12 21.04 18.97
C LEU A 102 5.62 21.33 18.80
N VAL A 103 4.74 20.54 19.41
CA VAL A 103 3.29 20.82 19.45
C VAL A 103 3.04 22.19 20.07
N TRP A 104 3.63 22.48 21.24
CA TRP A 104 3.51 23.81 21.85
C TRP A 104 4.05 24.92 20.93
N LEU A 105 5.25 24.74 20.39
CA LEU A 105 5.89 25.73 19.51
C LEU A 105 5.07 25.99 18.23
N SER A 106 4.51 24.93 17.64
CA SER A 106 3.64 25.01 16.46
C SER A 106 2.32 25.71 16.80
N LEU A 107 1.68 25.39 17.93
CA LEU A 107 0.46 26.07 18.37
C LEU A 107 0.69 27.57 18.59
N VAL A 108 1.84 27.96 19.14
CA VAL A 108 2.21 29.38 19.32
C VAL A 108 2.34 30.10 17.97
N THR A 109 3.06 29.53 17.01
CA THR A 109 3.23 30.16 15.69
C THR A 109 1.94 30.15 14.88
N THR A 110 1.12 29.10 15.02
CA THR A 110 -0.24 29.03 14.45
C THR A 110 -1.13 30.14 15.00
N ALA A 111 -1.17 30.30 16.33
CA ALA A 111 -1.95 31.34 16.98
C ALA A 111 -1.45 32.74 16.61
N ARG A 112 -0.13 32.95 16.49
CA ARG A 112 0.46 34.20 16.00
C ARG A 112 0.04 34.51 14.56
N TYR A 113 0.10 33.53 13.68
CA TYR A 113 -0.37 33.66 12.29
C TYR A 113 -1.87 33.97 12.24
N LEU A 114 -2.70 33.27 13.01
CA LEU A 114 -4.14 33.51 13.06
C LEU A 114 -4.47 34.90 13.62
N PHE A 115 -3.77 35.32 14.68
CA PHE A 115 -3.89 36.68 15.22
C PHE A 115 -3.53 37.72 14.15
N TYR A 116 -2.44 37.51 13.42
CA TYR A 116 -2.06 38.37 12.30
C TYR A 116 -3.14 38.39 11.20
N ARG A 117 -3.65 37.21 10.82
CA ARG A 117 -4.69 37.00 9.81
C ARG A 117 -5.97 37.76 10.13
N LEU A 118 -6.43 37.68 11.38
CA LEU A 118 -7.69 38.28 11.82
C LEU A 118 -7.60 39.79 12.02
N ASN A 119 -6.46 40.32 12.49
CA ASN A 119 -6.34 41.73 12.85
C ASN A 119 -5.83 42.63 11.71
N TYR A 120 -5.00 42.10 10.79
CA TYR A 120 -4.28 42.94 9.83
C TYR A 120 -4.60 42.64 8.37
N THR A 121 -5.02 41.43 8.02
CA THR A 121 -5.10 41.01 6.60
C THR A 121 -6.50 40.70 6.08
N LEU A 122 -7.56 40.87 6.87
CA LEU A 122 -8.92 40.75 6.35
C LEU A 122 -9.19 41.86 5.33
N ASN A 123 -9.65 41.49 4.12
CA ASN A 123 -9.93 42.43 3.05
C ASN A 123 -11.44 42.52 2.76
N PHE A 124 -12.05 43.65 3.15
CA PHE A 124 -13.46 43.97 2.91
C PHE A 124 -13.64 45.20 2.02
N ASP A 125 -12.62 45.54 1.22
CA ASP A 125 -12.63 46.75 0.36
C ASP A 125 -13.71 46.68 -0.73
N SER A 126 -14.10 45.48 -1.14
CA SER A 126 -15.21 45.23 -2.07
C SER A 126 -16.01 44.00 -1.62
N PHE A 127 -17.26 43.88 -2.08
CA PHE A 127 -18.07 42.70 -1.78
C PHE A 127 -17.41 41.40 -2.25
N ILE A 128 -16.82 41.40 -3.46
CA ILE A 128 -16.15 40.22 -4.03
C ILE A 128 -14.93 39.85 -3.20
N ASN A 129 -14.07 40.83 -2.86
CA ASN A 129 -12.90 40.58 -2.00
C ASN A 129 -13.32 40.09 -0.61
N GLY A 130 -14.36 40.69 -0.02
CA GLY A 130 -14.92 40.29 1.27
C GLY A 130 -15.45 38.86 1.27
N LEU A 131 -16.17 38.46 0.22
CA LEU A 131 -16.67 37.09 0.05
C LEU A 131 -15.51 36.09 0.02
N PHE A 132 -14.54 36.28 -0.88
CA PHE A 132 -13.41 35.36 -1.00
C PHE A 132 -12.46 35.42 0.20
N CYS A 133 -12.36 36.55 0.90
CA CYS A 133 -11.65 36.68 2.17
C CYS A 133 -12.27 35.79 3.24
N VAL A 134 -13.59 35.83 3.42
CA VAL A 134 -14.30 34.97 4.38
C VAL A 134 -14.19 33.50 3.99
N LEU A 135 -14.36 33.18 2.71
CA LEU A 135 -14.24 31.80 2.23
C LEU A 135 -12.83 31.23 2.49
N LEU A 136 -11.78 32.00 2.19
CA LEU A 136 -10.40 31.60 2.49
C LEU A 136 -10.16 31.46 4.00
N LEU A 137 -10.68 32.40 4.80
CA LEU A 137 -10.56 32.32 6.26
C LEU A 137 -11.24 31.07 6.83
N VAL A 138 -12.41 30.68 6.33
CA VAL A 138 -13.10 29.44 6.74
C VAL A 138 -12.25 28.21 6.40
N ALA A 139 -11.59 28.20 5.24
CA ALA A 139 -10.68 27.13 4.87
C ALA A 139 -9.46 27.05 5.82
N GLU A 140 -8.84 28.20 6.13
CA GLU A 140 -7.73 28.32 7.09
C GLU A 140 -8.14 27.88 8.51
N LEU A 141 -9.32 28.30 8.99
CA LEU A 141 -9.83 27.89 10.29
C LEU A 141 -10.09 26.38 10.37
N TYR A 142 -10.58 25.77 9.29
CA TYR A 142 -10.71 24.32 9.20
C TYR A 142 -9.34 23.63 9.30
N ALA A 143 -8.33 24.09 8.55
CA ALA A 143 -6.99 23.50 8.61
C ALA A 143 -6.33 23.64 9.99
N ILE A 144 -6.53 24.78 10.65
CA ILE A 144 -6.05 25.00 12.03
C ILE A 144 -6.81 24.08 13.00
N LEU A 145 -8.12 23.92 12.83
CA LEU A 145 -8.91 23.01 13.66
C LEU A 145 -8.43 21.56 13.50
N THR A 146 -8.26 21.06 12.27
CA THR A 146 -7.77 19.69 12.05
C THR A 146 -6.35 19.50 12.56
N LEU A 147 -5.49 20.52 12.49
CA LEU A 147 -4.16 20.50 13.10
C LEU A 147 -4.23 20.30 14.61
N VAL A 148 -5.06 21.09 15.31
CA VAL A 148 -5.24 21.00 16.76
C VAL A 148 -5.81 19.63 17.16
N LEU A 149 -6.78 19.13 16.39
CA LEU A 149 -7.38 17.81 16.62
C LEU A 149 -6.37 16.68 16.41
N ALA A 150 -5.53 16.77 15.38
CA ALA A 150 -4.44 15.81 15.15
C ALA A 150 -3.44 15.82 16.31
N TYR A 151 -3.02 17.00 16.77
CA TYR A 151 -2.13 17.11 17.93
C TYR A 151 -2.72 16.51 19.20
N PHE A 152 -4.02 16.69 19.43
CA PHE A 152 -4.70 16.06 20.56
C PHE A 152 -4.61 14.53 20.51
N GLN A 153 -4.78 13.94 19.32
CA GLN A 153 -4.69 12.50 19.10
C GLN A 153 -3.24 11.99 19.22
N THR A 154 -2.24 12.82 18.93
CA THR A 154 -0.82 12.41 19.00
C THR A 154 -0.11 12.81 20.29
N LEU A 155 -0.82 13.35 21.29
CA LEU A 155 -0.22 13.70 22.59
C LEU A 155 0.45 12.51 23.27
N HIS A 156 -0.11 11.31 23.10
CA HIS A 156 0.50 10.07 23.56
C HIS A 156 0.09 8.92 22.63
N ILE A 157 1.05 8.07 22.28
CA ILE A 157 0.84 6.93 21.38
C ILE A 157 0.92 5.65 22.20
N GLN A 158 -0.25 5.09 22.51
CA GLN A 158 -0.38 3.89 23.32
C GLN A 158 0.10 2.66 22.54
N ASP A 159 1.13 2.00 23.08
CA ASP A 159 1.50 0.64 22.70
C ASP A 159 0.92 -0.33 23.72
N ARG A 160 0.38 -1.45 23.22
CA ARG A 160 -0.18 -2.51 24.06
C ARG A 160 0.52 -3.83 23.77
N GLU A 161 0.85 -4.53 24.83
CA GLU A 161 1.25 -5.93 24.78
C GLU A 161 0.01 -6.84 24.84
N PRO A 162 0.05 -8.02 24.21
CA PRO A 162 -1.03 -8.98 24.30
C PRO A 162 -1.15 -9.51 25.73
N VAL A 163 -2.38 -9.79 26.17
CA VAL A 163 -2.61 -10.50 27.43
C VAL A 163 -2.41 -11.99 27.18
N ASP A 164 -1.43 -12.59 27.86
CA ASP A 164 -1.09 -14.00 27.72
C ASP A 164 -2.23 -14.90 28.23
N LEU A 165 -2.86 -15.63 27.31
CA LEU A 165 -3.96 -16.54 27.63
C LEU A 165 -3.54 -17.72 28.50
N SER A 166 -2.25 -18.08 28.54
CA SER A 166 -1.77 -19.17 29.39
C SER A 166 -1.87 -18.86 30.89
N GLN A 167 -2.10 -17.59 31.25
CA GLN A 167 -2.37 -17.17 32.62
C GLN A 167 -3.76 -17.59 33.11
N TYR A 168 -4.66 -17.97 32.19
CA TYR A 168 -6.03 -18.39 32.49
C TYR A 168 -6.23 -19.86 32.11
N PRO A 169 -6.92 -20.67 32.94
CA PRO A 169 -7.27 -22.04 32.58
C PRO A 169 -8.01 -22.08 31.23
N GLN A 170 -7.67 -23.05 30.37
CA GLN A 170 -8.27 -23.16 29.04
C GLN A 170 -9.80 -23.29 29.10
N ASP A 171 -10.35 -23.89 30.16
CA ASP A 171 -11.79 -24.03 30.39
C ASP A 171 -12.51 -22.67 30.60
N GLU A 172 -11.81 -21.63 31.04
CA GLU A 172 -12.33 -20.28 31.23
C GLU A 172 -12.24 -19.41 29.95
N TRP A 173 -11.53 -19.88 28.92
CA TRP A 173 -11.43 -19.14 27.67
C TRP A 173 -12.81 -18.95 27.01
N PHE A 174 -13.04 -17.79 26.41
CA PHE A 174 -14.32 -17.44 25.79
C PHE A 174 -14.63 -18.32 24.58
N LYS A 175 -15.92 -18.61 24.33
CA LYS A 175 -16.36 -19.16 23.05
C LYS A 175 -16.36 -18.05 21.99
N VAL A 176 -15.82 -18.33 20.81
CA VAL A 176 -15.66 -17.36 19.73
C VAL A 176 -16.35 -17.84 18.46
N ASP A 177 -17.33 -17.08 17.99
CA ASP A 177 -17.86 -17.26 16.64
C ASP A 177 -17.06 -16.38 15.66
N ILE A 178 -16.63 -16.93 14.53
CA ILE A 178 -15.91 -16.19 13.49
C ILE A 178 -16.85 -15.98 12.31
N TYR A 179 -17.17 -14.73 11.99
CA TYR A 179 -18.09 -14.35 10.92
C TYR A 179 -17.34 -13.83 9.71
N ILE A 180 -17.67 -14.40 8.54
CA ILE A 180 -17.15 -14.01 7.23
C ILE A 180 -18.35 -13.61 6.35
N PRO A 181 -18.79 -12.34 6.35
CA PRO A 181 -19.87 -11.89 5.50
C PRO A 181 -19.40 -11.76 4.06
N THR A 182 -20.25 -12.18 3.13
CA THR A 182 -19.99 -12.10 1.69
C THR A 182 -21.27 -11.77 0.92
N TYR A 183 -21.14 -11.05 -0.19
CA TYR A 183 -22.26 -10.69 -1.05
C TYR A 183 -22.08 -11.24 -2.46
N ASN A 184 -21.09 -10.75 -3.21
CA ASN A 184 -20.84 -11.08 -4.62
C ASN A 184 -19.42 -11.56 -4.90
N GLU A 185 -18.57 -11.66 -3.87
CA GLU A 185 -17.17 -12.06 -4.03
C GLU A 185 -17.03 -13.48 -4.57
N ASP A 186 -15.95 -13.74 -5.29
CA ASP A 186 -15.67 -15.07 -5.81
C ASP A 186 -15.48 -16.09 -4.67
N VAL A 187 -15.92 -17.32 -4.90
CA VAL A 187 -15.86 -18.40 -3.90
C VAL A 187 -14.42 -18.68 -3.48
N GLU A 188 -13.44 -18.54 -4.38
CA GLU A 188 -12.03 -18.74 -4.06
C GLU A 188 -11.48 -17.66 -3.11
N ILE A 189 -11.99 -16.43 -3.19
CA ILE A 189 -11.63 -15.38 -2.24
C ILE A 189 -12.17 -15.74 -0.84
N VAL A 190 -13.45 -16.14 -0.77
CA VAL A 190 -14.09 -16.55 0.48
C VAL A 190 -13.41 -17.80 1.07
N ARG A 191 -13.01 -18.76 0.22
CA ARG A 191 -12.34 -19.99 0.63
C ARG A 191 -11.03 -19.71 1.36
N LYS A 192 -10.17 -18.83 0.82
CA LYS A 192 -8.89 -18.47 1.45
C LYS A 192 -9.06 -17.90 2.86
N THR A 193 -10.01 -16.99 3.04
CA THR A 193 -10.31 -16.40 4.35
C THR A 193 -10.90 -17.43 5.31
N THR A 194 -11.77 -18.32 4.81
CA THR A 194 -12.40 -19.39 5.60
C THR A 194 -11.36 -20.41 6.07
N LEU A 195 -10.42 -20.81 5.20
CA LEU A 195 -9.29 -21.68 5.56
C LEU A 195 -8.44 -21.06 6.67
N GLY A 196 -8.06 -19.78 6.52
CA GLY A 196 -7.31 -19.07 7.55
C GLY A 196 -8.05 -19.01 8.89
N ALA A 197 -9.37 -18.76 8.86
CA ALA A 197 -10.21 -18.72 10.06
C ALA A 197 -10.31 -20.08 10.76
N VAL A 198 -10.47 -21.17 10.01
CA VAL A 198 -10.47 -22.54 10.54
C VAL A 198 -9.10 -22.89 11.13
N ALA A 199 -8.01 -22.43 10.53
CA ALA A 199 -6.63 -22.68 10.98
C ALA A 199 -6.19 -21.87 12.21
N ILE A 200 -7.01 -20.95 12.73
CA ILE A 200 -6.66 -20.17 13.94
C ILE A 200 -6.37 -21.10 15.13
N ASP A 201 -5.25 -20.87 15.82
CA ASP A 201 -4.83 -21.66 16.97
C ASP A 201 -5.70 -21.30 18.19
N TYR A 202 -6.82 -22.02 18.37
CA TYR A 202 -7.76 -21.89 19.48
C TYR A 202 -8.49 -23.23 19.67
N PRO A 203 -8.97 -23.57 20.88
CA PRO A 203 -9.60 -24.87 21.14
C PRO A 203 -10.78 -25.11 20.20
N ALA A 204 -10.83 -26.30 19.59
CA ALA A 204 -11.80 -26.61 18.54
C ALA A 204 -13.25 -26.56 19.02
N ASP A 205 -13.49 -26.86 20.30
CA ASP A 205 -14.79 -26.77 20.97
C ASP A 205 -15.18 -25.33 21.36
N LYS A 206 -14.27 -24.36 21.20
CA LYS A 206 -14.45 -22.95 21.56
C LYS A 206 -14.37 -21.99 20.37
N LYS A 207 -14.17 -22.49 19.14
CA LYS A 207 -14.26 -21.69 17.92
C LYS A 207 -15.24 -22.31 16.94
N GLN A 208 -16.04 -21.47 16.28
CA GLN A 208 -16.91 -21.90 15.19
C GLN A 208 -16.87 -20.88 14.06
N VAL A 209 -16.63 -21.34 12.84
CA VAL A 209 -16.53 -20.47 11.65
C VAL A 209 -17.86 -20.46 10.90
N TYR A 210 -18.34 -19.25 10.58
CA TYR A 210 -19.58 -19.02 9.85
C TYR A 210 -19.35 -18.14 8.63
N VAL A 211 -19.75 -18.64 7.45
CA VAL A 211 -19.80 -17.86 6.21
C VAL A 211 -21.21 -17.30 6.05
N LEU A 212 -21.34 -15.97 6.10
CA LEU A 212 -22.64 -15.28 6.07
C LEU A 212 -22.93 -14.81 4.64
N ASP A 213 -23.68 -15.59 3.87
CA ASP A 213 -23.98 -15.28 2.46
C ASP A 213 -25.22 -14.39 2.32
N ASP A 214 -25.00 -13.16 1.84
CA ASP A 214 -26.03 -12.19 1.51
C ASP A 214 -26.35 -12.14 0.00
N GLY A 215 -25.67 -12.96 -0.82
CA GLY A 215 -25.88 -13.09 -2.27
C GLY A 215 -27.19 -13.81 -2.61
N ARG A 216 -28.33 -13.13 -2.42
CA ARG A 216 -29.68 -13.69 -2.49
C ARG A 216 -30.22 -13.77 -3.93
N PRO A 217 -30.39 -14.98 -4.52
CA PRO A 217 -30.97 -15.13 -5.87
C PRO A 217 -32.41 -14.61 -5.95
N GLU A 218 -33.20 -14.79 -4.89
CA GLU A 218 -34.63 -14.47 -4.86
C GLU A 218 -34.91 -12.95 -4.89
N ARG A 219 -33.87 -12.12 -4.73
CA ARG A 219 -33.98 -10.66 -4.91
C ARG A 219 -34.18 -10.27 -6.37
N TYR A 220 -33.73 -11.11 -7.29
CA TYR A 220 -33.77 -10.85 -8.72
C TYR A 220 -35.01 -11.49 -9.37
N LYS A 221 -35.52 -10.84 -10.42
CA LYS A 221 -36.63 -11.39 -11.22
C LYS A 221 -36.22 -12.70 -11.88
N GLU A 222 -37.19 -13.52 -12.26
CA GLU A 222 -36.92 -14.85 -12.85
C GLU A 222 -36.12 -14.79 -14.16
N ASP A 223 -36.27 -13.72 -14.93
CA ASP A 223 -35.60 -13.45 -16.19
C ASP A 223 -34.23 -12.76 -16.05
N ASP A 224 -33.84 -12.34 -14.84
CA ASP A 224 -32.57 -11.64 -14.60
C ASP A 224 -31.40 -12.66 -14.55
N PRO A 225 -30.37 -12.55 -15.41
CA PRO A 225 -29.25 -13.50 -15.44
C PRO A 225 -28.47 -13.55 -14.12
N ARG A 226 -28.54 -12.50 -13.29
CA ARG A 226 -27.91 -12.49 -11.96
C ARG A 226 -28.53 -13.52 -11.03
N ARG A 227 -29.81 -13.86 -11.20
CA ARG A 227 -30.48 -14.86 -10.37
C ARG A 227 -29.78 -16.22 -10.45
N GLU A 228 -29.53 -16.70 -11.67
CA GLU A 228 -28.84 -17.97 -11.87
C GLU A 228 -27.37 -17.89 -11.42
N LYS A 229 -26.69 -16.76 -11.68
CA LYS A 229 -25.33 -16.51 -11.18
C LYS A 229 -25.24 -16.66 -9.66
N PHE A 230 -26.14 -16.00 -8.90
CA PHE A 230 -26.14 -16.07 -7.44
C PHE A 230 -26.57 -17.44 -6.93
N LYS A 231 -27.47 -18.14 -7.63
CA LYS A 231 -27.89 -19.50 -7.27
C LYS A 231 -26.72 -20.49 -7.40
N ALA A 232 -26.01 -20.46 -8.53
CA ALA A 232 -24.82 -21.28 -8.75
C ALA A 232 -23.70 -20.93 -7.78
N ARG A 233 -23.49 -19.64 -7.49
CA ARG A 233 -22.53 -19.19 -6.47
C ARG A 233 -22.86 -19.73 -5.08
N ARG A 234 -24.12 -19.64 -4.66
CA ARG A 234 -24.59 -20.12 -3.34
C ARG A 234 -24.37 -21.62 -3.17
N GLU A 235 -24.59 -22.40 -4.22
CA GLU A 235 -24.31 -23.84 -4.19
C GLU A 235 -22.81 -24.13 -4.02
N ARG A 236 -21.96 -23.44 -4.79
CA ARG A 236 -20.50 -23.56 -4.65
C ARG A 236 -20.01 -23.13 -3.26
N LEU A 237 -20.59 -22.08 -2.66
CA LEU A 237 -20.28 -21.68 -1.30
C LEU A 237 -20.64 -22.76 -0.27
N ARG A 238 -21.81 -23.41 -0.44
CA ARG A 238 -22.24 -24.50 0.44
C ARG A 238 -21.25 -25.67 0.40
N GLN A 239 -20.89 -26.11 -0.80
CA GLN A 239 -19.91 -27.18 -1.01
C GLN A 239 -18.56 -26.82 -0.38
N MET A 240 -18.06 -25.61 -0.63
CA MET A 240 -16.82 -25.12 0.00
C MET A 240 -16.89 -25.12 1.53
N CYS A 241 -18.01 -24.69 2.12
CA CYS A 241 -18.17 -24.68 3.57
C CYS A 241 -18.13 -26.11 4.15
N GLU A 242 -18.77 -27.07 3.48
CA GLU A 242 -18.75 -28.49 3.88
C GLU A 242 -17.33 -29.08 3.78
N GLU A 243 -16.59 -28.76 2.72
CA GLU A 243 -15.21 -29.23 2.52
C GLU A 243 -14.23 -28.67 3.56
N VAL A 244 -14.34 -27.38 3.90
CA VAL A 244 -13.41 -26.68 4.79
C VAL A 244 -13.81 -26.81 6.27
N GLY A 245 -15.03 -27.25 6.56
CA GLY A 245 -15.55 -27.39 7.93
C GLY A 245 -16.10 -26.09 8.52
N ALA A 246 -16.68 -25.22 7.70
CA ALA A 246 -17.38 -24.01 8.11
C ALA A 246 -18.91 -24.16 7.98
N ILE A 247 -19.67 -23.31 8.68
CA ILE A 247 -21.13 -23.31 8.61
C ILE A 247 -21.60 -22.14 7.75
N MET A 248 -22.37 -22.43 6.71
CA MET A 248 -23.00 -21.39 5.90
C MET A 248 -24.29 -20.90 6.58
N LEU A 249 -24.45 -19.58 6.73
CA LEU A 249 -25.68 -18.94 7.17
C LEU A 249 -26.22 -18.00 6.10
N THR A 250 -27.55 -18.00 5.94
CA THR A 250 -28.29 -17.13 5.02
C THR A 250 -29.45 -16.45 5.74
N ARG A 251 -30.07 -15.46 5.08
CA ARG A 251 -31.25 -14.75 5.59
C ARG A 251 -32.25 -14.42 4.49
N ASP A 252 -33.46 -14.08 4.91
CA ASP A 252 -34.62 -13.91 4.02
C ASP A 252 -34.78 -12.49 3.45
N SER A 253 -33.96 -11.53 3.91
CA SER A 253 -33.98 -10.13 3.45
C SER A 253 -32.55 -9.60 3.25
N ASN A 254 -32.37 -8.57 2.40
CA ASN A 254 -31.09 -7.87 2.22
C ASN A 254 -31.05 -6.51 2.95
N GLU A 255 -31.88 -6.34 3.99
CA GLU A 255 -31.97 -5.07 4.71
C GLU A 255 -30.65 -4.75 5.42
N HIS A 256 -30.24 -3.49 5.39
CA HIS A 256 -29.01 -3.00 6.04
C HIS A 256 -27.71 -3.73 5.67
N ALA A 257 -27.65 -4.34 4.47
CA ALA A 257 -26.43 -4.93 3.89
C ALA A 257 -25.61 -5.77 4.90
N LYS A 258 -24.30 -5.52 5.01
CA LYS A 258 -23.36 -6.23 5.90
C LYS A 258 -23.78 -6.18 7.37
N ALA A 259 -24.18 -5.01 7.87
CA ALA A 259 -24.64 -4.84 9.25
C ALA A 259 -25.84 -5.75 9.56
N GLY A 260 -26.85 -5.75 8.67
CA GLY A 260 -28.03 -6.61 8.82
C GLY A 260 -27.71 -8.10 8.75
N ASN A 261 -26.74 -8.49 7.92
CA ASN A 261 -26.25 -9.86 7.82
C ASN A 261 -25.62 -10.33 9.15
N ILE A 262 -24.69 -9.53 9.70
CA ILE A 262 -24.06 -9.80 11.00
C ILE A 262 -25.09 -9.82 12.13
N ASN A 263 -26.03 -8.88 12.15
CA ASN A 263 -27.08 -8.81 13.17
C ASN A 263 -28.00 -10.03 13.16
N THR A 264 -28.24 -10.61 11.99
CA THR A 264 -29.00 -11.86 11.87
C THR A 264 -28.19 -13.02 12.47
N ALA A 265 -26.89 -13.10 12.19
CA ALA A 265 -26.00 -14.12 12.73
C ALA A 265 -25.85 -14.03 14.26
N PHE A 266 -25.78 -12.83 14.84
CA PHE A 266 -25.75 -12.64 16.29
C PHE A 266 -26.93 -13.32 17.00
N ARG A 267 -28.11 -13.39 16.37
CA ARG A 267 -29.31 -13.99 16.97
C ARG A 267 -29.40 -15.50 16.79
N ARG A 268 -28.52 -16.10 15.98
CA ARG A 268 -28.59 -17.52 15.55
C ARG A 268 -27.40 -18.37 16.00
N THR A 269 -26.47 -17.77 16.75
CA THR A 269 -25.21 -18.39 17.16
C THR A 269 -25.01 -18.17 18.66
N GLU A 270 -23.99 -18.79 19.28
CA GLU A 270 -23.88 -18.89 20.75
C GLU A 270 -22.56 -18.39 21.33
N GLY A 271 -21.60 -17.92 20.53
CA GLY A 271 -20.31 -17.44 21.02
C GLY A 271 -20.42 -16.22 21.94
N ASP A 272 -19.58 -16.16 22.97
CA ASP A 272 -19.47 -15.01 23.89
C ASP A 272 -18.85 -13.80 23.18
N LEU A 273 -17.85 -14.10 22.35
CA LEU A 273 -17.15 -13.16 21.49
C LEU A 273 -17.44 -13.50 20.03
N VAL A 274 -17.38 -12.48 19.18
CA VAL A 274 -17.49 -12.63 17.74
C VAL A 274 -16.32 -11.97 17.06
N MET A 275 -15.58 -12.72 16.25
CA MET A 275 -14.56 -12.21 15.36
C MET A 275 -15.17 -11.90 14.00
N ILE A 276 -15.02 -10.68 13.50
CA ILE A 276 -15.57 -10.25 12.21
C ILE A 276 -14.42 -10.09 11.22
N LEU A 277 -14.50 -10.77 10.09
CA LEU A 277 -13.54 -10.72 8.98
C LEU A 277 -14.28 -10.42 7.69
N ASP A 278 -13.86 -9.41 6.93
CA ASP A 278 -14.24 -9.31 5.53
C ASP A 278 -13.76 -10.55 4.77
N CYS A 279 -14.49 -10.95 3.73
CA CYS A 279 -14.19 -12.19 3.01
C CYS A 279 -12.86 -12.18 2.25
N ASP A 280 -12.21 -11.03 2.11
CA ASP A 280 -10.87 -10.84 1.55
C ASP A 280 -9.80 -10.58 2.63
N HIS A 281 -10.12 -10.68 3.93
CA HIS A 281 -9.18 -10.51 5.04
C HIS A 281 -8.80 -11.86 5.67
N ILE A 282 -7.73 -12.47 5.15
CA ILE A 282 -7.24 -13.78 5.60
C ILE A 282 -6.53 -13.64 6.95
N PRO A 283 -6.98 -14.29 8.03
CA PRO A 283 -6.38 -14.14 9.35
C PRO A 283 -5.13 -15.01 9.53
N THR A 284 -4.18 -14.52 10.34
CA THR A 284 -3.06 -15.31 10.84
C THR A 284 -3.50 -16.27 11.93
N ARG A 285 -2.83 -17.42 12.06
CA ARG A 285 -3.18 -18.46 13.04
C ARG A 285 -3.22 -17.97 14.49
N GLN A 286 -2.36 -17.02 14.84
CA GLN A 286 -2.24 -16.50 16.21
C GLN A 286 -3.29 -15.44 16.60
N PHE A 287 -4.26 -15.12 15.74
CA PHE A 287 -5.15 -13.97 15.94
C PHE A 287 -5.84 -13.97 17.32
N LEU A 288 -6.50 -15.07 17.69
CA LEU A 288 -7.23 -15.17 18.96
C LEU A 288 -6.29 -15.28 20.16
N GLN A 289 -5.12 -15.89 20.01
CA GLN A 289 -4.09 -15.96 21.05
C GLN A 289 -3.63 -14.57 21.51
N HIS A 290 -3.62 -13.58 20.60
CA HIS A 290 -3.20 -12.22 20.89
C HIS A 290 -4.34 -11.27 21.27
N THR A 291 -5.61 -11.65 21.05
CA THR A 291 -6.76 -10.71 21.18
C THR A 291 -7.77 -11.13 22.24
N ALA A 292 -8.02 -12.42 22.43
CA ALA A 292 -9.04 -12.90 23.36
C ALA A 292 -8.73 -12.52 24.82
N GLY A 293 -7.45 -12.46 25.19
CA GLY A 293 -7.03 -12.13 26.56
C GLY A 293 -7.46 -10.74 27.04
N PHE A 294 -7.64 -9.76 26.15
CA PHE A 294 -8.11 -8.43 26.54
C PHE A 294 -9.53 -8.42 27.10
N PHE A 295 -10.35 -9.43 26.76
CA PHE A 295 -11.74 -9.53 27.23
C PHE A 295 -11.88 -10.01 28.67
N PHE A 296 -10.78 -10.37 29.34
CA PHE A 296 -10.79 -10.58 30.79
C PHE A 296 -10.97 -9.27 31.57
N ASP A 297 -10.73 -8.08 30.96
CA ASP A 297 -11.36 -6.84 31.45
C ASP A 297 -12.85 -6.86 31.03
N PRO A 298 -13.79 -6.94 31.98
CA PRO A 298 -15.21 -7.02 31.65
C PRO A 298 -15.71 -5.77 30.93
N LYS A 299 -15.04 -4.62 31.01
CA LYS A 299 -15.46 -3.39 30.32
C LYS A 299 -15.08 -3.36 28.84
N VAL A 300 -14.19 -4.24 28.38
CA VAL A 300 -13.79 -4.28 26.97
C VAL A 300 -14.94 -4.80 26.11
N ALA A 301 -15.37 -3.96 25.17
CA ALA A 301 -16.40 -4.27 24.20
C ALA A 301 -15.83 -4.80 22.89
N PHE A 302 -14.69 -4.30 22.43
CA PHE A 302 -14.03 -4.85 21.24
C PHE A 302 -12.53 -4.61 21.24
N VAL A 303 -11.83 -5.44 20.48
CA VAL A 303 -10.40 -5.35 20.18
C VAL A 303 -10.25 -5.21 18.67
N GLN A 304 -9.65 -4.11 18.21
CA GLN A 304 -9.38 -3.84 16.79
C GLN A 304 -7.89 -4.06 16.48
N THR A 305 -7.61 -4.67 15.32
CA THR A 305 -6.25 -4.86 14.80
C THR A 305 -6.07 -4.11 13.48
N PRO A 306 -4.85 -3.73 13.06
CA PRO A 306 -4.60 -3.10 11.77
C PRO A 306 -5.16 -3.87 10.57
N HIS A 307 -5.59 -3.14 9.55
CA HIS A 307 -5.78 -3.72 8.20
C HIS A 307 -4.51 -3.54 7.40
N TRP A 308 -3.99 -4.65 6.88
CA TRP A 308 -2.83 -4.64 5.99
C TRP A 308 -3.20 -5.29 4.67
N PHE A 309 -2.76 -4.66 3.59
CA PHE A 309 -3.04 -5.09 2.23
C PHE A 309 -1.74 -5.56 1.57
N PHE A 310 -1.80 -6.72 0.91
CA PHE A 310 -0.60 -7.28 0.27
C PHE A 310 -0.41 -6.87 -1.19
N ASN A 311 -1.46 -6.37 -1.83
CA ASN A 311 -1.40 -5.75 -3.15
C ASN A 311 -1.18 -4.23 -3.05
N PRO A 312 -0.49 -3.63 -4.03
CA PRO A 312 -0.31 -2.18 -4.07
C PRO A 312 -1.67 -1.49 -4.27
N ASP A 313 -1.88 -0.38 -3.59
CA ASP A 313 -3.03 0.49 -3.84
C ASP A 313 -2.87 1.25 -5.18
N PRO A 314 -3.93 1.90 -5.69
CA PRO A 314 -3.83 2.66 -6.94
C PRO A 314 -2.77 3.76 -6.92
N PHE A 315 -2.42 4.33 -5.76
CA PHE A 315 -1.39 5.38 -5.68
C PHE A 315 -0.01 4.78 -5.86
N GLU A 316 0.28 3.68 -5.16
CA GLU A 316 1.55 2.97 -5.28
C GLU A 316 1.77 2.48 -6.71
N ARG A 317 0.74 1.83 -7.28
CA ARG A 317 0.80 1.30 -8.65
C ARG A 317 0.89 2.42 -9.67
N ASN A 318 -0.03 3.38 -9.64
CA ASN A 318 -0.18 4.33 -10.74
C ASN A 318 0.92 5.39 -10.75
N LEU A 319 1.44 5.79 -9.58
CA LEU A 319 2.59 6.69 -9.47
C LEU A 319 3.94 5.96 -9.46
N ARG A 320 3.92 4.63 -9.57
CA ARG A 320 5.09 3.74 -9.63
C ARG A 320 6.07 4.00 -8.49
N THR A 321 5.56 3.95 -7.26
CA THR A 321 6.39 4.23 -6.08
C THR A 321 7.21 3.03 -5.61
N ASN A 322 6.90 1.81 -6.11
CA ASN A 322 7.62 0.56 -5.84
C ASN A 322 7.81 0.27 -4.34
N GLY A 323 6.77 0.47 -3.54
CA GLY A 323 6.79 0.28 -2.09
C GLY A 323 7.61 1.30 -1.29
N ARG A 324 8.20 2.32 -1.93
CA ARG A 324 8.98 3.36 -1.25
C ARG A 324 8.10 4.25 -0.36
N ILE A 325 6.86 4.47 -0.77
CA ILE A 325 5.92 5.39 -0.13
C ILE A 325 4.90 4.58 0.67
N PRO A 326 4.62 4.95 1.93
CA PRO A 326 3.56 4.33 2.71
C PRO A 326 2.18 4.48 2.08
N VAL A 327 1.37 3.43 2.16
CA VAL A 327 -0.02 3.44 1.69
C VAL A 327 -0.90 4.33 2.57
N GLY A 328 -2.01 4.80 1.98
CA GLY A 328 -2.84 5.85 2.59
C GLY A 328 -3.49 5.49 3.94
N ASN A 329 -3.61 4.23 4.32
CA ASN A 329 -4.22 3.81 5.59
C ASN A 329 -3.21 3.66 6.74
N GLU A 330 -1.90 3.66 6.48
CA GLU A 330 -0.89 3.39 7.52
C GLU A 330 -0.87 4.44 8.62
N LEU A 331 -0.99 5.73 8.27
CA LEU A 331 -1.10 6.81 9.27
C LEU A 331 -2.23 6.55 10.27
N PHE A 332 -3.37 6.07 9.77
CA PHE A 332 -4.53 5.82 10.60
C PHE A 332 -4.30 4.66 11.56
N TYR A 333 -3.83 3.52 11.06
CA TYR A 333 -3.62 2.34 11.89
C TYR A 333 -2.40 2.46 12.82
N LYS A 334 -1.26 2.94 12.31
CA LYS A 334 0.01 2.97 13.07
C LYS A 334 0.17 4.14 14.02
N VAL A 335 -0.64 5.20 13.88
CA VAL A 335 -0.53 6.39 14.75
C VAL A 335 -1.88 6.79 15.33
N LEU A 336 -2.87 7.10 14.48
CA LEU A 336 -4.13 7.69 14.97
C LEU A 336 -4.96 6.72 15.83
N GLN A 337 -5.02 5.44 15.48
CA GLN A 337 -5.74 4.44 16.29
C GLN A 337 -5.10 4.22 17.66
N LYS A 338 -3.76 4.22 17.74
CA LYS A 338 -3.02 4.15 19.02
C LYS A 338 -3.23 5.39 19.87
N GLY A 339 -3.26 6.56 19.24
CA GLY A 339 -3.61 7.82 19.90
C GLY A 339 -5.04 7.84 20.43
N ASN A 340 -5.99 7.34 19.64
CA ASN A 340 -7.38 7.20 20.06
C ASN A 340 -7.56 6.14 21.17
N ASP A 341 -6.79 5.05 21.14
CA ASP A 341 -6.81 4.00 22.15
C ASP A 341 -6.42 4.52 23.53
N PHE A 342 -5.43 5.43 23.62
CA PHE A 342 -5.08 6.12 24.86
C PHE A 342 -6.28 6.82 25.50
N TRP A 343 -7.15 7.42 24.67
CA TRP A 343 -8.36 8.13 25.10
C TRP A 343 -9.61 7.25 25.18
N ASN A 344 -9.47 5.92 25.09
CA ASN A 344 -10.61 4.98 25.01
C ASN A 344 -11.59 5.34 23.88
N ALA A 345 -11.04 5.66 22.72
CA ALA A 345 -11.78 6.10 21.55
C ALA A 345 -11.36 5.37 20.26
N ALA A 346 -10.62 4.25 20.37
CA ALA A 346 -10.24 3.46 19.20
C ALA A 346 -11.48 2.96 18.46
N PHE A 347 -11.46 3.01 17.12
CA PHE A 347 -12.63 2.70 16.30
C PHE A 347 -12.69 1.22 15.95
N PHE A 348 -13.91 0.69 15.82
CA PHE A 348 -14.18 -0.52 15.08
C PHE A 348 -14.19 -0.19 13.58
N CYS A 349 -13.42 -0.94 12.80
CA CYS A 349 -13.19 -0.70 11.37
C CYS A 349 -13.83 -1.80 10.48
N GLY A 350 -14.88 -2.47 10.98
CA GLY A 350 -15.70 -3.37 10.18
C GLY A 350 -15.13 -4.78 9.97
N SER A 351 -13.83 -4.97 10.18
CA SER A 351 -13.14 -6.26 10.06
C SER A 351 -11.88 -6.30 10.91
N ALA A 352 -11.28 -7.49 11.05
CA ALA A 352 -10.05 -7.74 11.82
C ALA A 352 -10.23 -7.25 13.26
N ALA A 353 -11.40 -7.60 13.83
CA ALA A 353 -11.77 -7.21 15.17
C ALA A 353 -12.54 -8.33 15.85
N VAL A 354 -12.42 -8.39 17.17
CA VAL A 354 -13.24 -9.22 18.03
C VAL A 354 -14.17 -8.30 18.81
N ILE A 355 -15.44 -8.65 18.91
CA ILE A 355 -16.46 -7.89 19.65
C ILE A 355 -17.13 -8.79 20.69
N ARG A 356 -17.41 -8.25 21.87
CA ARG A 356 -18.22 -8.90 22.88
C ARG A 356 -19.68 -8.85 22.45
N LYS A 357 -20.23 -10.01 22.11
CA LYS A 357 -21.57 -10.13 21.54
C LYS A 357 -22.66 -9.53 22.42
N LYS A 358 -22.56 -9.74 23.74
CA LYS A 358 -23.47 -9.18 24.73
C LYS A 358 -23.63 -7.66 24.56
N TYR A 359 -22.51 -6.92 24.47
CA TYR A 359 -22.55 -5.46 24.36
C TYR A 359 -23.00 -4.99 22.99
N ALA A 360 -22.66 -5.72 21.93
CA ALA A 360 -23.23 -5.46 20.61
C ALA A 360 -24.76 -5.58 20.62
N LEU A 361 -25.32 -6.62 21.25
CA LEU A 361 -26.76 -6.80 21.35
C LEU A 361 -27.47 -5.73 22.20
N GLU A 362 -26.81 -5.20 23.23
CA GLU A 362 -27.35 -4.10 24.06
C GLU A 362 -27.60 -2.81 23.27
N ILE A 363 -26.80 -2.54 22.24
CA ILE A 363 -27.00 -1.40 21.32
C ILE A 363 -27.86 -1.75 20.09
N GLY A 364 -28.48 -2.94 20.08
CA GLY A 364 -29.32 -3.42 18.97
C GLY A 364 -28.58 -4.19 17.87
N GLY A 365 -27.29 -4.45 18.06
CA GLY A 365 -26.37 -5.07 17.09
C GLY A 365 -25.37 -4.07 16.52
N ILE A 366 -24.78 -4.41 15.37
CA ILE A 366 -24.06 -3.47 14.51
C ILE A 366 -25.04 -2.39 14.05
N ALA A 367 -24.65 -1.11 14.13
CA ALA A 367 -25.47 0.03 13.74
C ALA A 367 -25.91 -0.06 12.27
N THR A 368 -27.03 0.57 11.91
CA THR A 368 -27.61 0.41 10.54
C THR A 368 -28.05 1.73 9.91
N GLU A 369 -27.93 2.83 10.64
CA GLU A 369 -28.43 4.16 10.26
C GLU A 369 -27.47 4.90 9.33
N THR A 370 -26.19 4.51 9.31
CA THR A 370 -25.15 5.13 8.49
C THR A 370 -24.49 4.08 7.59
N VAL A 371 -23.84 4.55 6.52
CA VAL A 371 -23.08 3.67 5.60
C VAL A 371 -21.71 3.24 6.14
N THR A 372 -21.34 3.73 7.32
CA THR A 372 -20.14 3.35 8.09
C THR A 372 -20.60 2.79 9.43
N GLU A 373 -21.27 1.64 9.36
CA GLU A 373 -21.89 0.97 10.50
C GLU A 373 -20.90 0.68 11.62
N ASP A 374 -19.64 0.46 11.26
CA ASP A 374 -18.55 0.03 12.11
C ASP A 374 -18.14 1.12 13.11
N CYS A 375 -17.77 2.30 12.60
CA CYS A 375 -17.43 3.45 13.42
C CYS A 375 -18.63 3.88 14.29
N HIS A 376 -19.83 3.81 13.72
CA HIS A 376 -21.07 4.14 14.45
C HIS A 376 -21.36 3.16 15.58
N THR A 377 -21.08 1.86 15.38
CA THR A 377 -21.17 0.84 16.43
C THR A 377 -20.20 1.15 17.58
N ALA A 378 -18.93 1.45 17.27
CA ALA A 378 -17.95 1.84 18.29
C ALA A 378 -18.40 3.08 19.08
N PHE A 379 -18.94 4.08 18.39
CA PHE A 379 -19.47 5.29 19.01
C PHE A 379 -20.58 4.98 20.02
N ARG A 380 -21.53 4.11 19.68
CA ARG A 380 -22.62 3.71 20.57
C ARG A 380 -22.13 2.93 21.78
N LEU A 381 -21.18 2.01 21.59
CA LEU A 381 -20.57 1.24 22.69
C LEU A 381 -19.84 2.16 23.68
N HIS A 382 -19.04 3.12 23.18
CA HIS A 382 -18.40 4.11 24.04
C HIS A 382 -19.40 5.04 24.72
N SER A 383 -20.50 5.38 24.06
CA SER A 383 -21.57 6.19 24.65
C SER A 383 -22.34 5.46 25.76
N LEU A 384 -22.17 4.14 25.90
CA LEU A 384 -22.63 3.37 27.06
C LEU A 384 -21.55 3.21 28.15
N GLY A 385 -20.35 3.76 27.95
CA GLY A 385 -19.24 3.70 28.92
C GLY A 385 -18.36 2.45 28.80
N TYR A 386 -18.52 1.66 27.73
CA TYR A 386 -17.62 0.54 27.45
C TYR A 386 -16.24 0.99 26.97
N LYS A 387 -15.28 0.05 26.96
CA LYS A 387 -13.92 0.28 26.48
C LYS A 387 -13.64 -0.39 25.15
N SER A 388 -12.76 0.22 24.36
CA SER A 388 -12.13 -0.42 23.22
C SER A 388 -10.65 -0.63 23.44
N ILE A 389 -10.08 -1.54 22.66
CA ILE A 389 -8.64 -1.82 22.63
C ILE A 389 -8.18 -1.79 21.17
N TYR A 390 -7.11 -1.05 20.90
CA TYR A 390 -6.35 -1.18 19.66
C TYR A 390 -5.06 -1.96 19.90
N TYR A 391 -4.86 -3.03 19.14
CA TYR A 391 -3.64 -3.85 19.21
C TYR A 391 -2.89 -3.80 17.87
N ASP A 392 -1.76 -3.08 17.84
CA ASP A 392 -0.99 -2.78 16.63
C ASP A 392 -0.12 -3.96 16.14
N LYS A 393 -0.73 -5.13 15.93
CA LYS A 393 -0.11 -6.28 15.27
C LYS A 393 -0.90 -6.60 14.00
N ILE A 394 -0.21 -6.65 12.86
CA ILE A 394 -0.82 -7.05 11.60
C ILE A 394 -1.14 -8.55 11.69
N MET A 395 -2.43 -8.88 11.70
CA MET A 395 -2.91 -10.26 11.86
C MET A 395 -3.92 -10.67 10.79
N VAL A 396 -4.12 -9.82 9.77
CA VAL A 396 -4.89 -10.14 8.57
C VAL A 396 -4.11 -9.72 7.33
N ALA A 397 -4.23 -10.50 6.26
CA ALA A 397 -3.78 -10.17 4.91
C ALA A 397 -4.98 -9.87 4.03
N GLY A 398 -5.10 -8.62 3.60
CA GLY A 398 -6.23 -8.11 2.83
C GLY A 398 -5.92 -7.73 1.39
N LEU A 399 -6.97 -7.43 0.63
CA LEU A 399 -6.90 -6.84 -0.71
C LEU A 399 -7.28 -5.35 -0.69
N ALA A 400 -6.37 -4.49 -1.15
CA ALA A 400 -6.66 -3.10 -1.47
C ALA A 400 -7.47 -3.00 -2.79
N PRO A 401 -8.21 -1.90 -3.02
CA PRO A 401 -8.93 -1.69 -4.27
C PRO A 401 -8.04 -1.82 -5.50
N GLU A 402 -8.45 -2.67 -6.46
CA GLU A 402 -7.66 -2.95 -7.65
C GLU A 402 -7.63 -1.81 -8.67
N ASN A 403 -8.53 -0.84 -8.60
CA ASN A 403 -8.55 0.30 -9.52
C ASN A 403 -8.95 1.58 -8.79
N PHE A 404 -8.62 2.69 -9.42
CA PHE A 404 -8.81 4.04 -8.90
C PHE A 404 -10.29 4.35 -8.68
N SER A 405 -11.17 3.93 -9.59
CA SER A 405 -12.61 4.14 -9.44
C SER A 405 -13.19 3.41 -8.22
N SER A 406 -12.73 2.19 -7.93
CA SER A 406 -13.11 1.44 -6.72
C SER A 406 -12.57 2.10 -5.45
N TYR A 407 -11.35 2.62 -5.48
CA TYR A 407 -10.79 3.41 -4.39
C TYR A 407 -11.65 4.66 -4.11
N VAL A 408 -12.00 5.44 -5.14
CA VAL A 408 -12.88 6.61 -5.02
C VAL A 408 -14.23 6.21 -4.43
N GLY A 409 -14.84 5.12 -4.92
CA GLY A 409 -16.10 4.61 -4.41
C GLY A 409 -16.05 4.21 -2.93
N GLN A 410 -14.94 3.64 -2.46
CA GLN A 410 -14.72 3.32 -1.05
C GLN A 410 -14.57 4.59 -0.20
N GLN A 411 -13.71 5.52 -0.60
CA GLN A 411 -13.48 6.77 0.13
C GLN A 411 -14.73 7.66 0.21
N VAL A 412 -15.52 7.74 -0.87
CA VAL A 412 -16.80 8.46 -0.88
C VAL A 412 -17.78 7.89 0.14
N ARG A 413 -17.83 6.56 0.30
CA ARG A 413 -18.67 5.90 1.30
C ARG A 413 -18.25 6.29 2.71
N TRP A 414 -16.95 6.25 3.00
CA TRP A 414 -16.41 6.64 4.30
C TRP A 414 -16.66 8.12 4.61
N ALA A 415 -16.39 9.00 3.65
CA ALA A 415 -16.64 10.43 3.78
C ALA A 415 -18.10 10.73 4.11
N ARG A 416 -19.03 10.11 3.38
CA ARG A 416 -20.46 10.23 3.63
C ARG A 416 -20.84 9.71 5.01
N GLY A 417 -20.41 8.50 5.37
CA GLY A 417 -20.78 7.87 6.64
C GLY A 417 -20.29 8.67 7.85
N MET A 418 -19.06 9.15 7.81
CA MET A 418 -18.50 10.02 8.86
C MET A 418 -19.29 11.33 9.02
N ALA A 419 -19.68 11.97 7.90
CA ALA A 419 -20.54 13.15 7.95
C ALA A 419 -21.97 12.85 8.44
N GLN A 420 -22.52 11.67 8.14
CA GLN A 420 -23.80 11.22 8.70
C GLN A 420 -23.71 11.05 10.22
N ILE A 421 -22.64 10.43 10.74
CA ILE A 421 -22.42 10.29 12.19
C ILE A 421 -22.32 11.68 12.84
N LEU A 422 -21.54 12.60 12.26
CA LEU A 422 -21.44 13.99 12.76
C LEU A 422 -22.82 14.64 12.88
N ARG A 423 -23.66 14.47 11.86
CA ARG A 423 -24.98 15.10 11.77
C ARG A 423 -26.02 14.48 12.69
N ILE A 424 -26.02 13.15 12.82
CA ILE A 424 -27.01 12.37 13.58
C ILE A 424 -26.67 12.41 15.07
N GLU A 425 -25.43 12.07 15.41
CA GLU A 425 -25.01 11.88 16.81
C GLU A 425 -24.53 13.18 17.45
N ASN A 426 -23.93 14.08 16.68
CA ASN A 426 -23.34 15.35 17.14
C ASN A 426 -22.41 15.13 18.36
N PRO A 427 -21.23 14.50 18.17
CA PRO A 427 -20.32 14.11 19.25
C PRO A 427 -19.93 15.27 20.18
N VAL A 428 -19.88 16.49 19.68
CA VAL A 428 -19.40 17.66 20.43
C VAL A 428 -20.46 18.19 21.38
N PHE A 429 -21.67 18.46 20.86
CA PHE A 429 -22.65 19.27 21.60
C PHE A 429 -23.85 18.48 22.12
N ASN A 430 -24.00 17.19 21.78
CA ASN A 430 -25.12 16.41 22.27
C ASN A 430 -24.92 16.04 23.77
N PRO A 431 -25.77 16.57 24.67
CA PRO A 431 -25.63 16.34 26.11
C PRO A 431 -26.12 14.95 26.53
N LYS A 432 -26.85 14.24 25.67
CA LYS A 432 -27.37 12.89 25.98
C LYS A 432 -26.30 11.80 25.88
N LEU A 433 -25.16 12.11 25.25
CA LEU A 433 -24.06 11.17 25.08
C LEU A 433 -23.24 11.06 26.38
N ASN A 434 -23.05 9.85 26.90
CA ASN A 434 -22.14 9.60 28.01
C ASN A 434 -20.71 9.37 27.50
N LEU A 435 -20.16 10.36 26.80
CA LEU A 435 -18.78 10.38 26.32
C LEU A 435 -17.95 11.37 27.13
N SER A 436 -16.73 10.95 27.50
CA SER A 436 -15.73 11.85 28.08
C SER A 436 -15.30 12.92 27.07
N ILE A 437 -14.79 14.05 27.57
CA ILE A 437 -14.32 15.15 26.70
C ILE A 437 -13.26 14.66 25.68
N PRO A 438 -12.24 13.87 26.06
CA PRO A 438 -11.31 13.30 25.09
C PRO A 438 -11.96 12.46 24.00
N GLN A 439 -12.90 11.58 24.36
CA GLN A 439 -13.63 10.78 23.38
C GLN A 439 -14.43 11.65 22.42
N ARG A 440 -15.08 12.71 22.92
CA ARG A 440 -15.81 13.67 22.08
C ARG A 440 -14.89 14.35 21.07
N ILE A 441 -13.68 14.74 21.49
CA ILE A 441 -12.67 15.33 20.61
C ILE A 441 -12.19 14.32 19.56
N CYS A 442 -11.88 13.08 19.94
CA CYS A 442 -11.47 12.03 19.01
C CYS A 442 -12.55 11.71 17.96
N TYR A 443 -13.81 11.57 18.38
CA TYR A 443 -14.93 11.34 17.46
C TYR A 443 -15.22 12.56 16.59
N PHE A 444 -15.11 13.77 17.13
CA PHE A 444 -15.24 14.97 16.32
C PHE A 444 -14.14 15.02 15.26
N SER A 445 -12.88 14.78 15.62
CA SER A 445 -11.76 14.68 14.68
C SER A 445 -12.05 13.73 13.52
N ALA A 446 -12.44 12.49 13.83
CA ALA A 446 -12.73 11.49 12.80
C ALA A 446 -13.92 11.88 11.91
N THR A 447 -15.00 12.36 12.51
CA THR A 447 -16.23 12.69 11.77
C THR A 447 -16.11 13.99 10.97
N SER A 448 -15.23 14.92 11.37
CA SER A 448 -14.92 16.14 10.63
C SER A 448 -13.78 16.01 9.62
N HIS A 449 -13.03 14.89 9.60
CA HIS A 449 -11.81 14.77 8.79
C HIS A 449 -12.06 14.90 7.28
N PHE A 450 -13.15 14.33 6.77
CA PHE A 450 -13.43 14.27 5.32
C PHE A 450 -13.92 15.59 4.71
N PHE A 451 -14.05 16.66 5.50
CA PHE A 451 -14.42 17.99 4.99
C PHE A 451 -13.25 18.73 4.32
N TYR A 452 -12.09 18.08 4.14
CA TYR A 452 -10.91 18.64 3.47
C TYR A 452 -11.16 19.03 2.01
N GLY A 453 -12.24 18.55 1.39
CA GLY A 453 -12.55 18.86 -0.01
C GLY A 453 -12.68 20.36 -0.28
N TYR A 454 -13.43 21.06 0.56
CA TYR A 454 -13.58 22.52 0.47
C TYR A 454 -12.27 23.29 0.60
N PRO A 455 -11.48 23.16 1.69
CA PRO A 455 -10.25 23.93 1.87
C PRO A 455 -9.21 23.62 0.80
N ARG A 456 -9.08 22.37 0.33
CA ARG A 456 -8.13 22.03 -0.75
C ARG A 456 -8.43 22.73 -2.06
N LEU A 457 -9.71 22.76 -2.45
CA LEU A 457 -10.13 23.50 -3.64
C LEU A 457 -9.94 25.00 -3.46
N MET A 458 -10.27 25.53 -2.28
CA MET A 458 -10.05 26.95 -1.97
C MET A 458 -8.57 27.34 -2.04
N TYR A 459 -7.64 26.53 -1.52
CA TYR A 459 -6.21 26.81 -1.59
C TYR A 459 -5.64 26.76 -3.01
N ALA A 460 -6.20 25.93 -3.90
CA ALA A 460 -5.84 25.93 -5.31
C ALA A 460 -6.42 27.14 -6.07
N ILE A 461 -7.63 27.57 -5.73
CA ILE A 461 -8.36 28.62 -6.45
C ILE A 461 -7.99 30.02 -5.95
N ALA A 462 -7.80 30.24 -4.65
CA ALA A 462 -7.52 31.56 -4.08
C ALA A 462 -6.38 32.34 -4.76
N PRO A 463 -5.19 31.77 -4.99
CA PRO A 463 -4.12 32.50 -5.68
C PRO A 463 -4.40 32.74 -7.17
N THR A 464 -5.21 31.88 -7.82
CA THR A 464 -5.56 32.05 -9.24
C THR A 464 -6.58 33.15 -9.46
N LEU A 465 -7.48 33.38 -8.50
CA LEU A 465 -8.43 34.49 -8.53
C LEU A 465 -7.73 35.85 -8.56
N PHE A 466 -6.60 35.98 -7.85
CA PHE A 466 -5.77 37.18 -7.94
C PHE A 466 -5.16 37.32 -9.33
N LEU A 467 -4.51 36.27 -9.84
CA LEU A 467 -3.82 36.30 -11.13
C LEU A 467 -4.77 36.56 -12.32
N LEU A 468 -6.01 36.06 -12.26
CA LEU A 468 -6.97 36.20 -13.37
C LEU A 468 -7.83 37.45 -13.27
N PHE A 469 -8.26 37.81 -12.05
CA PHE A 469 -9.33 38.79 -11.85
C PHE A 469 -8.92 39.94 -10.91
N SER A 470 -7.68 39.96 -10.41
CA SER A 470 -7.24 40.90 -9.38
C SER A 470 -8.08 40.84 -8.09
N ILE A 471 -8.80 39.73 -7.86
CA ILE A 471 -9.55 39.51 -6.63
C ILE A 471 -8.52 39.24 -5.55
N ASN A 472 -8.56 40.05 -4.49
CA ASN A 472 -7.55 40.01 -3.45
C ASN A 472 -8.17 39.66 -2.08
N PRO A 473 -8.15 38.38 -1.65
CA PRO A 473 -8.73 37.95 -0.38
C PRO A 473 -7.93 38.35 0.87
N ILE A 474 -6.68 38.81 0.72
CA ILE A 474 -5.76 39.11 1.83
C ILE A 474 -5.24 40.54 1.64
N ARG A 475 -5.36 41.40 2.65
CA ARG A 475 -4.74 42.73 2.60
C ARG A 475 -3.24 42.59 2.85
N GLY A 476 -2.41 43.19 1.99
CA GLY A 476 -0.94 43.13 2.11
C GLY A 476 -0.31 41.83 1.60
N LEU A 477 -0.65 41.39 0.38
CA LEU A 477 0.08 40.29 -0.26
C LEU A 477 1.50 40.72 -0.58
N GLY A 478 2.45 40.15 0.15
CA GLY A 478 3.87 40.38 -0.02
C GLY A 478 4.67 39.52 0.95
N LEU A 479 5.95 39.86 1.10
CA LEU A 479 6.89 39.14 1.96
C LEU A 479 6.47 39.12 3.44
N GLU A 480 5.68 40.10 3.90
CA GLU A 480 5.14 40.14 5.26
C GLU A 480 4.28 38.92 5.58
N THR A 481 3.33 38.58 4.72
CA THR A 481 2.43 37.45 4.94
C THR A 481 3.21 36.13 5.02
N LEU A 482 4.28 35.98 4.23
CA LEU A 482 5.18 34.83 4.32
C LEU A 482 5.95 34.77 5.65
N ALA A 483 6.36 35.91 6.21
CA ALA A 483 7.05 35.97 7.50
C ALA A 483 6.19 35.49 8.69
N TYR A 484 4.86 35.55 8.56
CA TYR A 484 3.93 34.98 9.53
C TYR A 484 3.50 33.55 9.18
N ALA A 485 3.25 33.25 7.90
CA ALA A 485 2.75 31.95 7.47
C ALA A 485 3.81 30.83 7.49
N LEU A 486 5.03 31.10 7.02
CA LEU A 486 6.06 30.05 6.89
C LEU A 486 6.46 29.41 8.25
N PRO A 487 6.66 30.16 9.35
CA PRO A 487 6.92 29.55 10.65
C PRO A 487 5.85 28.57 11.08
N HIS A 488 4.58 28.94 10.92
CA HIS A 488 3.45 28.08 11.22
C HIS A 488 3.47 26.80 10.36
N LEU A 489 3.62 26.91 9.04
CA LEU A 489 3.61 25.78 8.11
C LEU A 489 4.78 24.81 8.32
N PHE A 490 6.00 25.32 8.49
CA PHE A 490 7.17 24.45 8.66
C PHE A 490 7.24 23.83 10.06
N LEU A 491 6.83 24.56 11.10
CA LEU A 491 6.78 23.96 12.45
C LEU A 491 5.67 22.92 12.56
N SER A 492 4.53 23.11 11.90
CA SER A 492 3.50 22.07 11.86
C SER A 492 3.97 20.81 11.14
N LEU A 493 4.67 20.96 10.00
CA LEU A 493 5.33 19.86 9.29
C LEU A 493 6.37 19.15 10.16
N ASN A 494 7.26 19.89 10.84
CA ASN A 494 8.27 19.33 11.72
C ASN A 494 7.67 18.58 12.92
N THR A 495 6.57 19.09 13.48
CA THR A 495 5.88 18.47 14.61
C THR A 495 5.31 17.12 14.21
N ASN A 496 4.60 17.09 13.07
CA ASN A 496 4.00 15.89 12.51
C ASN A 496 5.06 14.88 12.04
N TYR A 497 6.23 15.35 11.57
CA TYR A 497 7.32 14.51 11.13
C TYR A 497 7.75 13.49 12.21
N ILE A 498 7.88 13.91 13.48
CA ILE A 498 8.35 13.03 14.55
C ILE A 498 7.47 11.77 14.66
N THR A 499 6.14 11.95 14.62
CA THR A 499 5.17 10.86 14.73
C THR A 499 4.91 10.14 13.41
N TYR A 500 5.05 10.82 12.27
CA TYR A 500 4.58 10.32 10.97
C TYR A 500 5.68 9.79 10.04
N LYS A 501 6.96 10.07 10.30
CA LYS A 501 8.10 9.82 9.39
C LYS A 501 8.21 8.42 8.77
N HIS A 502 7.59 7.40 9.37
CA HIS A 502 7.58 6.02 8.84
C HIS A 502 6.30 5.64 8.10
N VAL A 503 5.21 6.41 8.24
CA VAL A 503 3.84 6.00 7.86
C VAL A 503 3.10 7.04 7.01
N ARG A 504 3.60 8.28 6.94
CA ARG A 504 3.11 9.32 6.04
C ARG A 504 4.26 10.21 5.62
N PHE A 505 4.55 10.23 4.33
CA PHE A 505 5.60 11.09 3.79
C PHE A 505 5.05 12.49 3.52
N SER A 506 5.91 13.49 3.62
CA SER A 506 5.55 14.90 3.41
C SER A 506 4.95 15.11 2.02
N PHE A 507 3.93 15.98 1.94
CA PHE A 507 3.19 16.35 0.71
C PHE A 507 2.31 15.25 0.10
N TRP A 508 2.41 14.00 0.56
CA TRP A 508 1.56 12.92 0.06
C TRP A 508 0.11 13.05 0.54
N ASN A 509 -0.11 13.57 1.75
CA ASN A 509 -1.46 13.82 2.27
C ASN A 509 -2.25 14.75 1.35
N GLU A 510 -1.60 15.80 0.84
CA GLU A 510 -2.15 16.75 -0.12
C GLU A 510 -2.66 16.03 -1.38
N ILE A 511 -1.92 15.02 -1.87
CA ILE A 511 -2.28 14.26 -3.07
C ILE A 511 -3.51 13.40 -2.81
N PHE A 512 -3.52 12.64 -1.70
CA PHE A 512 -4.69 11.85 -1.30
C PHE A 512 -5.94 12.73 -1.20
N GLU A 513 -5.81 13.92 -0.61
CA GLU A 513 -6.92 14.85 -0.45
C GLU A 513 -7.33 15.54 -1.76
N PHE A 514 -6.39 15.94 -2.63
CA PHE A 514 -6.72 16.57 -3.92
C PHE A 514 -7.49 15.61 -4.85
N VAL A 515 -7.04 14.36 -4.92
CA VAL A 515 -7.69 13.30 -5.70
C VAL A 515 -9.17 13.14 -5.33
N MET A 516 -9.49 13.33 -4.06
CA MET A 516 -10.83 13.16 -3.50
C MET A 516 -11.60 14.47 -3.28
N ALA A 517 -10.99 15.63 -3.53
CA ALA A 517 -11.47 16.90 -3.01
C ALA A 517 -12.91 17.24 -3.45
N PHE A 518 -13.24 17.00 -4.73
CA PHE A 518 -14.59 17.24 -5.24
C PHE A 518 -15.61 16.23 -4.71
N GLN A 519 -15.28 14.94 -4.79
CA GLN A 519 -16.18 13.85 -4.46
C GLN A 519 -16.47 13.86 -2.95
N ALA A 520 -15.42 13.95 -2.12
CA ALA A 520 -15.55 14.05 -0.67
C ALA A 520 -16.28 15.34 -0.26
N GLY A 521 -15.92 16.50 -0.85
CA GLY A 521 -16.56 17.77 -0.56
C GLY A 521 -18.06 17.77 -0.86
N TYR A 522 -18.46 17.21 -2.00
CA TYR A 522 -19.87 17.11 -2.37
C TYR A 522 -20.67 16.19 -1.42
N VAL A 523 -20.19 14.97 -1.18
CA VAL A 523 -20.95 13.99 -0.38
C VAL A 523 -21.02 14.34 1.10
N THR A 524 -19.96 14.92 1.66
CA THR A 524 -19.96 15.37 3.06
C THR A 524 -20.92 16.54 3.27
N MET A 525 -20.94 17.52 2.35
CA MET A 525 -21.88 18.63 2.39
C MET A 525 -23.33 18.15 2.28
N MET A 526 -23.63 17.24 1.34
CA MET A 526 -24.97 16.67 1.20
C MET A 526 -25.42 15.91 2.45
N ALA A 527 -24.52 15.11 3.04
CA ALA A 527 -24.83 14.35 4.26
C ALA A 527 -25.10 15.25 5.48
N LEU A 528 -24.44 16.41 5.58
CA LEU A 528 -24.75 17.40 6.62
C LEU A 528 -26.14 18.03 6.45
N ILE A 529 -26.51 18.38 5.21
CA ILE A 529 -27.81 18.99 4.91
C ILE A 529 -28.93 17.98 5.15
N ASN A 530 -28.80 16.79 4.57
CA ASN A 530 -29.73 15.69 4.78
C ASN A 530 -29.00 14.34 4.69
N PRO A 531 -28.87 13.61 5.81
CA PRO A 531 -28.12 12.35 5.86
C PRO A 531 -28.75 11.24 5.02
N SER A 532 -30.05 11.34 4.66
CA SER A 532 -30.72 10.34 3.82
C SER A 532 -30.50 10.56 2.32
N LEU A 533 -29.92 11.69 1.90
CA LEU A 533 -29.68 11.97 0.48
C LEU A 533 -28.49 11.19 -0.08
N GLY A 534 -28.68 10.69 -1.31
CA GLY A 534 -27.71 9.88 -2.05
C GLY A 534 -27.97 8.38 -1.92
N SER A 535 -27.93 7.66 -3.02
CA SER A 535 -27.88 6.19 -3.04
C SER A 535 -26.44 5.73 -3.20
N PHE A 536 -26.12 4.58 -2.59
CA PHE A 536 -24.89 3.86 -2.88
C PHE A 536 -25.28 2.61 -3.68
N ASN A 537 -24.82 2.54 -4.93
CA ASN A 537 -24.86 1.29 -5.66
C ASN A 537 -23.54 0.56 -5.38
N VAL A 538 -23.64 -0.73 -5.05
CA VAL A 538 -22.49 -1.62 -5.03
C VAL A 538 -21.92 -1.61 -6.44
N THR A 539 -20.77 -0.97 -6.63
CA THR A 539 -20.06 -1.00 -7.91
C THR A 539 -19.70 -2.45 -8.18
N ASP A 540 -20.06 -2.97 -9.35
CA ASP A 540 -19.63 -4.30 -9.75
C ASP A 540 -18.11 -4.34 -9.71
N LYS A 541 -17.54 -5.27 -8.93
CA LYS A 541 -16.11 -5.61 -8.93
C LYS A 541 -15.78 -6.38 -10.21
N ASP A 542 -16.25 -5.91 -11.37
CA ASP A 542 -15.95 -6.53 -12.64
C ASP A 542 -14.50 -6.19 -12.99
N MET A 543 -13.64 -7.19 -12.80
CA MET A 543 -12.22 -7.15 -13.12
C MET A 543 -12.03 -7.11 -14.63
N THR A 544 -12.04 -5.93 -15.23
CA THR A 544 -11.49 -5.78 -16.58
C THR A 544 -9.97 -5.65 -16.47
N LEU A 545 -9.27 -6.73 -16.80
CA LEU A 545 -7.83 -6.75 -17.02
C LEU A 545 -7.46 -5.58 -17.96
N ILE A 546 -6.75 -4.60 -17.42
CA ILE A 546 -6.36 -3.39 -18.15
C ILE A 546 -5.39 -3.81 -19.27
N LYS A 547 -5.70 -3.41 -20.50
CA LYS A 547 -4.93 -3.79 -21.70
C LYS A 547 -3.46 -3.38 -21.55
N ARG A 548 -2.59 -4.17 -22.18
CA ARG A 548 -1.12 -4.11 -22.13
C ARG A 548 -0.47 -2.82 -22.65
N GLU A 549 -1.24 -1.88 -23.22
CA GLU A 549 -0.70 -0.74 -23.95
C GLU A 549 -1.11 0.60 -23.32
N PHE A 550 -0.22 1.59 -23.44
CA PHE A 550 -0.52 2.97 -23.10
C PHE A 550 -1.70 3.46 -23.95
N SER A 551 -2.84 3.71 -23.31
CA SER A 551 -4.04 4.21 -23.98
C SER A 551 -4.75 5.22 -23.08
N TRP A 552 -5.29 6.27 -23.70
CA TRP A 552 -6.19 7.22 -23.03
C TRP A 552 -7.48 6.54 -22.52
N GLU A 553 -7.79 5.33 -22.98
CA GLU A 553 -8.84 4.48 -22.41
C GLU A 553 -8.57 4.09 -20.95
N ASN A 554 -7.31 4.09 -20.49
CA ASN A 554 -6.91 3.71 -19.13
C ASN A 554 -7.01 4.88 -18.13
N PHE A 555 -7.33 6.09 -18.58
CA PHE A 555 -7.49 7.24 -17.70
C PHE A 555 -8.94 7.37 -17.23
N ASP A 556 -9.17 7.34 -15.92
CA ASP A 556 -10.52 7.49 -15.35
C ASP A 556 -11.00 8.95 -15.42
N TRP A 557 -11.49 9.33 -16.60
CA TRP A 557 -11.99 10.67 -16.88
C TRP A 557 -13.13 11.07 -15.94
N ARG A 558 -14.00 10.14 -15.58
CA ARG A 558 -15.22 10.41 -14.82
C ARG A 558 -14.90 10.84 -13.40
N SER A 559 -13.92 10.19 -12.78
CA SER A 559 -13.56 10.48 -11.39
C SER A 559 -12.83 11.81 -11.23
N VAL A 560 -12.09 12.31 -12.24
CA VAL A 560 -11.23 13.51 -12.08
C VAL A 560 -11.70 14.78 -12.79
N GLN A 561 -12.93 14.82 -13.33
CA GLN A 561 -13.43 15.96 -14.12
C GLN A 561 -13.32 17.30 -13.38
N GLY A 562 -13.70 17.34 -12.10
CA GLY A 562 -13.58 18.57 -11.29
C GLY A 562 -12.12 19.00 -11.12
N LEU A 563 -11.23 18.04 -10.87
CA LEU A 563 -9.81 18.29 -10.66
C LEU A 563 -9.13 18.81 -11.93
N LEU A 564 -9.52 18.31 -13.10
CA LEU A 564 -9.08 18.82 -14.41
C LEU A 564 -9.50 20.29 -14.59
N GLY A 565 -10.73 20.64 -14.23
CA GLY A 565 -11.22 22.02 -14.28
C GLY A 565 -10.40 22.97 -13.42
N VAL A 566 -10.10 22.59 -12.18
CA VAL A 566 -9.24 23.39 -11.28
C VAL A 566 -7.83 23.51 -11.81
N THR A 567 -7.26 22.42 -12.33
CA THR A 567 -5.92 22.41 -12.92
C THR A 567 -5.84 23.35 -14.11
N ALA A 568 -6.85 23.36 -14.98
CA ALA A 568 -6.92 24.29 -16.12
C ALA A 568 -6.96 25.75 -15.64
N ILE A 569 -7.75 26.07 -14.62
CA ILE A 569 -7.80 27.43 -14.03
C ILE A 569 -6.42 27.85 -13.49
N VAL A 570 -5.71 26.95 -12.80
CA VAL A 570 -4.35 27.21 -12.29
C VAL A 570 -3.36 27.47 -13.42
N VAL A 571 -3.39 26.65 -14.48
CA VAL A 571 -2.52 26.83 -15.65
C VAL A 571 -2.77 28.16 -16.34
N ILE A 572 -4.05 28.53 -16.56
CA ILE A 572 -4.41 29.82 -17.16
C ILE A 572 -3.97 30.97 -16.26
N GLY A 573 -4.12 30.84 -14.93
CA GLY A 573 -3.64 31.80 -13.95
C GLY A 573 -2.12 32.01 -14.05
N LEU A 574 -1.34 30.94 -14.14
CA LEU A 574 0.12 31.03 -14.31
C LEU A 574 0.52 31.64 -15.66
N ALA A 575 -0.21 31.35 -16.73
CA ALA A 575 0.04 31.94 -18.04
C ALA A 575 -0.15 33.47 -18.06
N SER A 576 -0.91 34.04 -17.11
CA SER A 576 -1.09 35.48 -16.97
C SER A 576 0.10 36.21 -16.32
N VAL A 577 0.98 35.50 -15.60
CA VAL A 577 2.07 36.09 -14.79
C VAL A 577 3.01 36.98 -15.60
N PRO A 578 3.50 36.60 -16.79
CA PRO A 578 4.36 37.47 -17.59
C PRO A 578 3.69 38.81 -17.95
N PHE A 579 2.39 38.80 -18.23
CA PHE A 579 1.63 40.02 -18.55
C PHE A 579 1.55 40.95 -17.34
N TRP A 580 1.32 40.41 -16.16
CA TRP A 580 1.33 41.18 -14.90
C TRP A 580 2.67 41.85 -14.64
N LEU A 581 3.77 41.11 -14.77
CA LEU A 581 5.12 41.64 -14.50
C LEU A 581 5.55 42.72 -15.51
N ILE A 582 5.01 42.69 -16.73
CA ILE A 582 5.29 43.70 -17.77
C ILE A 582 4.38 44.93 -17.61
N LEU A 583 3.08 44.72 -17.39
CA LEU A 583 2.08 45.79 -17.42
C LEU A 583 1.89 46.49 -16.07
N ARG A 584 2.20 45.81 -14.95
CA ARG A 584 2.04 46.31 -13.58
C ARG A 584 3.20 45.86 -12.68
N PRO A 585 4.41 46.37 -12.90
CA PRO A 585 5.59 46.03 -12.09
C PRO A 585 5.42 46.37 -10.60
N GLU A 586 4.57 47.34 -10.26
CA GLU A 586 4.24 47.72 -8.89
C GLU A 586 3.58 46.59 -8.07
N ASP A 587 2.86 45.67 -8.71
CA ASP A 587 2.17 44.54 -8.06
C ASP A 587 3.06 43.27 -8.01
N SER A 588 4.34 43.39 -8.40
CA SER A 588 5.25 42.25 -8.59
C SER A 588 5.36 41.34 -7.37
N GLU A 589 5.42 41.87 -6.15
CA GLU A 589 5.47 41.04 -4.93
C GLU A 589 4.23 40.13 -4.81
N ALA A 590 3.03 40.69 -4.95
CA ALA A 590 1.79 39.93 -4.84
C ALA A 590 1.64 38.91 -5.98
N VAL A 591 2.02 39.29 -7.20
CA VAL A 591 2.02 38.40 -8.37
C VAL A 591 2.96 37.22 -8.15
N LEU A 592 4.18 37.46 -7.69
CA LEU A 592 5.19 36.42 -7.45
C LEU A 592 4.77 35.47 -6.31
N VAL A 593 4.20 35.98 -5.22
CA VAL A 593 3.71 35.15 -4.11
C VAL A 593 2.56 34.24 -4.56
N ASN A 594 1.58 34.76 -5.31
CA ASN A 594 0.50 33.94 -5.84
C ASN A 594 0.99 32.95 -6.90
N ALA A 595 1.91 33.37 -7.77
CA ALA A 595 2.52 32.48 -8.75
C ALA A 595 3.26 31.32 -8.07
N MET A 596 3.98 31.58 -6.98
CA MET A 596 4.64 30.54 -6.18
C MET A 596 3.63 29.51 -5.65
N TRP A 597 2.51 29.97 -5.06
CA TRP A 597 1.44 29.07 -4.60
C TRP A 597 0.78 28.30 -5.73
N CYS A 598 0.53 28.94 -6.87
CA CYS A 598 -0.02 28.29 -8.06
C CYS A 598 0.92 27.22 -8.61
N VAL A 599 2.23 27.47 -8.67
CA VAL A 599 3.23 26.46 -9.08
C VAL A 599 3.25 25.29 -8.11
N PHE A 600 3.27 25.57 -6.80
CA PHE A 600 3.22 24.53 -5.77
C PHE A 600 1.96 23.66 -5.90
N ASN A 601 0.79 24.29 -6.00
CA ASN A 601 -0.48 23.60 -6.20
C ASN A 601 -0.51 22.83 -7.53
N LEU A 602 0.04 23.37 -8.61
CA LEU A 602 0.08 22.69 -9.91
C LEU A 602 0.86 21.38 -9.83
N ILE A 603 2.00 21.34 -9.13
CA ILE A 603 2.76 20.09 -8.93
C ILE A 603 1.91 19.02 -8.22
N LEU A 604 1.19 19.42 -7.17
CA LEU A 604 0.32 18.50 -6.41
C LEU A 604 -0.90 18.05 -7.22
N LEU A 605 -1.53 18.96 -7.95
CA LEU A 605 -2.66 18.68 -8.84
C LEU A 605 -2.27 17.71 -9.96
N LEU A 606 -1.11 17.92 -10.59
CA LEU A 606 -0.60 17.02 -11.62
C LEU A 606 -0.31 15.64 -11.03
N ALA A 607 0.33 15.55 -9.86
CA ALA A 607 0.54 14.27 -9.19
C ALA A 607 -0.78 13.55 -8.85
N ALA A 608 -1.80 14.29 -8.39
CA ALA A 608 -3.14 13.76 -8.14
C ALA A 608 -3.83 13.26 -9.43
N LEU A 609 -3.73 14.01 -10.54
CA LEU A 609 -4.27 13.58 -11.83
C LEU A 609 -3.60 12.31 -12.35
N LEU A 610 -2.29 12.15 -12.15
CA LEU A 610 -1.56 10.95 -12.57
C LEU A 610 -2.03 9.67 -11.84
N VAL A 611 -2.62 9.78 -10.65
CA VAL A 611 -3.20 8.61 -9.96
C VAL A 611 -4.37 8.02 -10.75
N ALA A 612 -5.11 8.83 -11.51
CA ALA A 612 -6.20 8.36 -12.35
C ALA A 612 -5.72 7.67 -13.64
N PHE A 613 -4.42 7.67 -13.90
CA PHE A 613 -3.83 6.98 -15.04
C PHE A 613 -3.44 5.55 -14.65
N GLU A 614 -4.30 4.59 -15.00
CA GLU A 614 -4.10 3.21 -14.59
C GLU A 614 -2.91 2.57 -15.28
N GLN A 615 -2.02 1.97 -14.48
CA GLN A 615 -0.89 1.23 -15.02
C GLN A 615 -1.29 -0.22 -15.34
N PRO A 616 -0.81 -0.79 -16.45
CA PRO A 616 -1.07 -2.19 -16.78
C PRO A 616 -0.63 -3.13 -15.65
N GLN A 617 -1.54 -4.02 -15.25
CA GLN A 617 -1.25 -5.07 -14.28
C GLN A 617 -1.00 -6.37 -15.03
N GLU A 618 0.27 -6.74 -15.20
CA GLU A 618 0.65 -7.91 -16.01
C GLU A 618 0.48 -9.25 -15.28
N ARG A 619 0.52 -9.22 -13.94
CA ARG A 619 0.45 -10.43 -13.11
C ARG A 619 -0.98 -10.66 -12.65
N THR A 620 -1.48 -11.87 -12.90
CA THR A 620 -2.80 -12.35 -12.43
C THR A 620 -2.86 -12.61 -10.92
N SER A 621 -1.70 -12.82 -10.28
CA SER A 621 -1.59 -13.03 -8.84
C SER A 621 -0.47 -12.16 -8.26
N HIS A 622 -0.73 -11.54 -7.11
CA HIS A 622 0.22 -10.68 -6.43
C HIS A 622 1.35 -11.49 -5.81
N ARG A 623 2.59 -11.02 -5.98
CA ARG A 623 3.76 -11.62 -5.33
C ARG A 623 4.06 -10.89 -4.04
N LEU A 624 4.15 -11.66 -2.97
CA LEU A 624 4.51 -11.23 -1.63
C LEU A 624 6.00 -11.42 -1.40
N ARG A 625 6.66 -10.42 -0.80
CA ARG A 625 8.00 -10.62 -0.24
C ARG A 625 7.87 -11.42 1.05
N ARG A 626 8.06 -12.73 0.93
CA ARG A 626 7.96 -13.69 2.02
C ARG A 626 9.17 -14.61 1.96
N GLN A 627 9.87 -14.73 3.09
CA GLN A 627 10.91 -15.72 3.28
C GLN A 627 10.31 -16.93 3.97
N LEU A 628 10.13 -18.00 3.20
CA LEU A 628 9.69 -19.32 3.61
C LEU A 628 10.86 -20.29 3.41
N GLY A 629 10.94 -21.31 4.26
CA GLY A 629 11.85 -22.43 3.98
C GLY A 629 11.43 -23.11 2.69
N ALA A 630 12.37 -23.31 1.77
CA ALA A 630 12.13 -23.95 0.49
C ALA A 630 13.11 -25.10 0.28
N THR A 631 12.61 -26.26 -0.11
CA THR A 631 13.44 -27.42 -0.49
C THR A 631 13.02 -27.89 -1.87
N VAL A 632 13.96 -27.89 -2.80
CA VAL A 632 13.75 -28.34 -4.17
C VAL A 632 14.29 -29.75 -4.31
N TYR A 633 13.44 -30.67 -4.73
CA TYR A 633 13.79 -32.06 -5.03
C TYR A 633 13.89 -32.25 -6.55
N SER A 634 15.00 -32.83 -6.98
CA SER A 634 15.18 -33.30 -8.36
C SER A 634 15.41 -34.80 -8.36
N TYR A 635 14.72 -35.48 -9.28
CA TYR A 635 15.01 -36.86 -9.62
C TYR A 635 16.08 -36.90 -10.70
N ASP A 636 17.30 -37.34 -10.35
CA ASP A 636 18.35 -37.58 -11.35
C ASP A 636 18.25 -39.00 -11.89
N TYR A 637 17.76 -39.12 -13.12
CA TYR A 637 17.64 -40.40 -13.83
C TYR A 637 18.98 -41.14 -14.01
N ASN A 638 20.12 -40.45 -13.89
CA ASN A 638 21.44 -41.05 -14.11
C ASN A 638 22.10 -41.60 -12.84
N SER A 639 21.68 -41.19 -11.65
CA SER A 639 22.36 -41.54 -10.39
C SER A 639 21.51 -42.33 -9.38
N GLU A 640 20.23 -42.58 -9.68
CA GLU A 640 19.27 -43.21 -8.75
C GLU A 640 19.21 -42.53 -7.35
N GLN A 641 19.70 -41.29 -7.24
CA GLN A 641 19.72 -40.52 -6.00
C GLN A 641 18.88 -39.25 -6.15
N ASN A 642 18.00 -39.00 -5.18
CA ASN A 642 17.29 -37.73 -5.06
C ASN A 642 18.26 -36.66 -4.57
N GLN A 643 18.48 -35.64 -5.40
CA GLN A 643 19.21 -34.45 -4.98
C GLN A 643 18.21 -33.44 -4.41
N ALA A 644 18.55 -32.86 -3.26
CA ALA A 644 17.75 -31.85 -2.59
C ALA A 644 18.59 -30.60 -2.37
N TRP A 645 18.04 -29.44 -2.76
CA TRP A 645 18.63 -28.14 -2.48
C TRP A 645 17.74 -27.37 -1.52
N SER A 646 18.32 -26.96 -0.40
CA SER A 646 17.62 -26.12 0.57
C SER A 646 17.86 -24.64 0.27
N GLY A 647 16.89 -23.83 0.64
CA GLY A 647 16.89 -22.42 0.34
C GLY A 647 15.78 -21.65 1.03
N ILE A 648 15.67 -20.38 0.66
CA ILE A 648 14.63 -19.48 1.16
C ILE A 648 13.96 -18.74 0.00
N THR A 649 12.65 -18.57 0.08
CA THR A 649 11.94 -17.73 -0.89
C THR A 649 12.30 -16.25 -0.72
N VAL A 650 12.37 -15.53 -1.84
CA VAL A 650 12.51 -14.07 -1.91
C VAL A 650 11.13 -13.44 -2.07
N ASP A 651 10.37 -13.98 -3.01
CA ASP A 651 8.97 -13.64 -3.23
C ASP A 651 8.17 -14.87 -3.66
N ILE A 652 6.89 -14.88 -3.32
CA ILE A 652 5.96 -15.98 -3.61
C ILE A 652 4.58 -15.44 -3.97
N SER A 653 3.89 -16.12 -4.87
CA SER A 653 2.46 -15.96 -5.12
C SER A 653 1.78 -17.33 -5.23
N GLU A 654 0.48 -17.32 -5.48
CA GLU A 654 -0.32 -18.53 -5.67
C GLU A 654 0.05 -19.30 -6.96
N ILE A 655 0.85 -18.70 -7.85
CA ILE A 655 1.21 -19.28 -9.17
C ILE A 655 2.70 -19.55 -9.34
N GLY A 656 3.55 -19.15 -8.39
CA GLY A 656 4.99 -19.36 -8.50
C GLY A 656 5.79 -18.66 -7.41
N ALA A 657 7.08 -18.96 -7.36
CA ALA A 657 7.99 -18.43 -6.36
C ALA A 657 9.34 -18.07 -6.98
N ARG A 658 10.06 -17.15 -6.34
CA ARG A 658 11.48 -16.88 -6.56
C ARG A 658 12.21 -17.15 -5.26
N MET A 659 13.36 -17.82 -5.32
CA MET A 659 14.08 -18.29 -4.15
C MET A 659 15.59 -18.29 -4.35
N TRP A 660 16.31 -18.23 -3.23
CA TRP A 660 17.74 -18.47 -3.15
C TRP A 660 17.98 -19.90 -2.69
N LEU A 661 18.73 -20.67 -3.47
CA LEU A 661 19.20 -22.00 -3.11
C LEU A 661 20.67 -21.95 -2.67
N GLU A 662 21.02 -22.82 -1.73
CA GLU A 662 22.39 -23.04 -1.30
C GLU A 662 23.16 -23.89 -2.33
N GLY A 663 24.33 -23.40 -2.74
CA GLY A 663 25.20 -24.06 -3.71
C GLY A 663 24.81 -23.85 -5.17
N LYS A 664 25.56 -24.50 -6.07
CA LYS A 664 25.31 -24.51 -7.50
C LYS A 664 24.30 -25.62 -7.84
N ALA A 665 23.07 -25.25 -8.15
CA ALA A 665 22.02 -26.20 -8.48
C ALA A 665 21.95 -26.44 -10.00
N THR A 666 22.03 -27.71 -10.40
CA THR A 666 21.74 -28.13 -11.79
C THR A 666 20.37 -28.77 -11.78
N LEU A 667 19.35 -28.02 -12.19
CA LEU A 667 17.95 -28.42 -12.03
C LEU A 667 17.34 -28.82 -13.39
N PRO A 668 16.49 -29.87 -13.41
CA PRO A 668 15.66 -30.19 -14.56
C PRO A 668 14.59 -29.10 -14.79
N GLU A 669 13.86 -29.22 -15.90
CA GLU A 669 12.81 -28.25 -16.28
C GLU A 669 11.61 -28.29 -15.32
N GLU A 670 11.32 -29.45 -14.73
CA GLU A 670 10.25 -29.66 -13.75
C GLU A 670 10.86 -30.25 -12.47
N VAL A 671 10.51 -29.67 -11.33
CA VAL A 671 11.02 -30.02 -10.01
C VAL A 671 9.85 -30.16 -9.02
N GLU A 672 10.07 -30.92 -7.96
CA GLU A 672 9.18 -30.93 -6.82
C GLU A 672 9.69 -29.92 -5.78
N LEU A 673 8.79 -29.11 -5.23
CA LEU A 673 9.11 -28.03 -4.30
C LEU A 673 8.31 -28.22 -3.01
N GLU A 674 9.02 -28.35 -1.89
CA GLU A 674 8.44 -28.23 -0.56
C GLU A 674 8.61 -26.79 -0.05
N LEU A 675 7.52 -26.21 0.45
CA LEU A 675 7.49 -24.91 1.13
C LEU A 675 7.00 -25.09 2.56
N VAL A 676 7.67 -24.43 3.51
CA VAL A 676 7.38 -24.52 4.94
C VAL A 676 7.12 -23.13 5.52
N GLY A 677 5.97 -22.98 6.19
CA GLY A 677 5.54 -21.78 6.92
C GLY A 677 6.15 -21.68 8.32
N ASP A 678 5.86 -20.56 9.02
CA ASP A 678 6.56 -20.20 10.27
C ASP A 678 6.22 -21.12 11.45
N PHE A 679 5.05 -21.77 11.44
CA PHE A 679 4.62 -22.71 12.48
C PHE A 679 4.45 -24.13 11.93
N GLY A 680 5.13 -24.45 10.83
CA GLY A 680 5.27 -25.79 10.29
C GLY A 680 4.17 -26.25 9.35
N ALA A 681 3.28 -25.34 8.88
CA ALA A 681 2.43 -25.66 7.74
C ALA A 681 3.33 -25.95 6.53
N ARG A 682 3.01 -26.98 5.74
CA ARG A 682 3.84 -27.39 4.60
C ARG A 682 2.99 -27.68 3.39
N VAL A 683 3.56 -27.45 2.22
CA VAL A 683 2.96 -27.81 0.94
C VAL A 683 4.04 -28.33 0.01
N ILE A 684 3.74 -29.43 -0.68
CA ILE A 684 4.60 -30.03 -1.70
C ILE A 684 3.91 -29.84 -3.05
N LEU A 685 4.63 -29.24 -3.99
CA LEU A 685 4.10 -28.77 -5.27
C LEU A 685 4.99 -29.20 -6.43
N GLU A 686 4.38 -29.47 -7.59
CA GLU A 686 5.12 -29.54 -8.84
C GLU A 686 5.37 -28.12 -9.38
N ALA A 687 6.60 -27.85 -9.82
CA ALA A 687 6.99 -26.54 -10.31
C ALA A 687 7.88 -26.62 -11.55
N GLN A 688 7.59 -25.78 -12.54
CA GLN A 688 8.41 -25.60 -13.72
C GLN A 688 9.47 -24.52 -13.47
N VAL A 689 10.72 -24.80 -13.79
CA VAL A 689 11.83 -23.86 -13.67
C VAL A 689 11.76 -22.83 -14.79
N VAL A 690 11.64 -21.55 -14.42
CA VAL A 690 11.54 -20.41 -15.36
C VAL A 690 12.89 -19.72 -15.53
N MET A 691 13.68 -19.63 -14.47
CA MET A 691 14.97 -18.95 -14.49
C MET A 691 15.90 -19.55 -13.45
N VAL A 692 17.15 -19.79 -13.85
CA VAL A 692 18.25 -20.19 -12.97
C VAL A 692 19.40 -19.22 -13.19
N LYS A 693 19.86 -18.58 -12.13
CA LYS A 693 21.00 -17.66 -12.16
C LYS A 693 21.96 -17.98 -11.04
N SER A 694 23.12 -18.52 -11.36
CA SER A 694 24.20 -18.71 -10.38
C SER A 694 24.81 -17.37 -9.99
N ILE A 695 24.86 -17.08 -8.69
CA ILE A 695 25.50 -15.89 -8.13
C ILE A 695 26.72 -16.36 -7.34
N GLY A 696 27.88 -16.33 -7.99
CA GLY A 696 29.10 -16.94 -7.47
C GLY A 696 29.02 -18.47 -7.40
N ASP A 697 29.90 -19.07 -6.59
CA ASP A 697 30.00 -20.53 -6.48
C ASP A 697 29.04 -21.16 -5.46
N ASN A 698 28.46 -20.35 -4.56
CA ASN A 698 27.72 -20.83 -3.38
C ASN A 698 26.23 -20.50 -3.35
N GLN A 699 25.69 -19.78 -4.34
CA GLN A 699 24.26 -19.41 -4.36
C GLN A 699 23.67 -19.49 -5.76
N THR A 700 22.42 -19.96 -5.83
CA THR A 700 21.64 -20.00 -7.08
C THR A 700 20.32 -19.26 -6.87
N GLU A 701 20.04 -18.25 -7.68
CA GLU A 701 18.69 -17.68 -7.81
C GLU A 701 17.85 -18.61 -8.68
N LEU A 702 16.70 -19.03 -8.18
CA LEU A 702 15.74 -19.87 -8.89
C LEU A 702 14.39 -19.16 -8.94
N ALA A 703 13.78 -19.08 -10.12
CA ALA A 703 12.37 -18.73 -10.26
C ALA A 703 11.60 -19.91 -10.85
N VAL A 704 10.46 -20.24 -10.23
CA VAL A 704 9.60 -21.34 -10.63
C VAL A 704 8.15 -20.88 -10.83
N LYS A 705 7.42 -21.61 -11.66
CA LYS A 705 5.97 -21.49 -11.86
C LYS A 705 5.32 -22.79 -11.41
N PHE A 706 4.29 -22.70 -10.59
CA PHE A 706 3.57 -23.89 -10.12
C PHE A 706 2.71 -24.48 -11.23
N ILE A 707 2.67 -25.80 -11.31
CA ILE A 707 1.93 -26.56 -12.33
C ILE A 707 1.06 -27.64 -11.66
N ASN A 708 0.00 -28.06 -12.34
CA ASN A 708 -0.87 -29.17 -11.93
C ASN A 708 -1.40 -29.11 -10.48
N LEU A 709 -1.67 -27.91 -9.97
CA LEU A 709 -2.12 -27.72 -8.59
C LEU A 709 -3.50 -28.34 -8.33
N THR A 710 -3.56 -29.25 -7.37
CA THR A 710 -4.82 -29.76 -6.80
C THR A 710 -5.43 -28.74 -5.83
N GLN A 711 -6.74 -28.85 -5.56
CA GLN A 711 -7.40 -27.96 -4.59
C GLN A 711 -6.77 -28.05 -3.19
N ALA A 712 -6.41 -29.26 -2.73
CA ALA A 712 -5.73 -29.44 -1.44
C ALA A 712 -4.36 -28.75 -1.40
N GLN A 713 -3.61 -28.77 -2.51
CA GLN A 713 -2.35 -28.02 -2.62
C GLN A 713 -2.57 -26.51 -2.62
N LEU A 714 -3.61 -26.01 -3.30
CA LEU A 714 -3.98 -24.59 -3.27
C LEU A 714 -4.36 -24.13 -1.86
N ASP A 715 -5.15 -24.94 -1.14
CA ASP A 715 -5.59 -24.64 0.22
C ASP A 715 -4.37 -24.60 1.19
N ASN A 716 -3.49 -25.60 1.11
CA ASN A 716 -2.26 -25.64 1.91
C ASN A 716 -1.30 -24.50 1.55
N LEU A 717 -1.16 -24.16 0.26
CA LEU A 717 -0.36 -23.04 -0.20
C LEU A 717 -0.90 -21.72 0.34
N ALA A 718 -2.23 -21.52 0.34
CA ALA A 718 -2.86 -20.35 0.91
C ALA A 718 -2.59 -20.23 2.43
N LEU A 719 -2.66 -21.34 3.17
CA LEU A 719 -2.31 -21.36 4.59
C LEU A 719 -0.84 -20.99 4.82
N VAL A 720 0.09 -21.60 4.08
CA VAL A 720 1.54 -21.33 4.18
C VAL A 720 1.88 -19.88 3.85
N ILE A 721 1.26 -19.30 2.81
CA ILE A 721 1.54 -17.92 2.39
C ILE A 721 0.91 -16.92 3.36
N TYR A 722 -0.37 -17.12 3.73
CA TYR A 722 -1.19 -16.05 4.33
C TYR A 722 -1.52 -16.24 5.81
N SER A 723 -1.58 -17.48 6.32
CA SER A 723 -2.05 -17.74 7.68
C SER A 723 -0.95 -18.18 8.63
N ASP A 724 -0.02 -19.03 8.17
CA ASP A 724 1.11 -19.57 8.91
C ASP A 724 2.28 -18.56 9.00
N VAL A 725 1.94 -17.38 9.56
CA VAL A 725 2.78 -16.20 9.57
C VAL A 725 2.97 -15.74 11.01
N LYS A 726 4.23 -15.72 11.47
CA LYS A 726 4.63 -15.19 12.78
C LYS A 726 4.65 -13.67 12.78
N GLU A 727 5.24 -13.10 11.74
CA GLU A 727 5.34 -11.65 11.54
C GLU A 727 5.38 -11.35 10.04
N TRP A 728 4.65 -10.30 9.64
CA TRP A 728 4.68 -9.82 8.26
C TRP A 728 5.94 -8.99 8.04
N TYR A 729 6.78 -9.38 7.07
CA TYR A 729 8.04 -8.69 6.75
C TYR A 729 7.85 -7.20 6.42
N SER A 730 6.66 -6.79 6.01
CA SER A 730 6.27 -5.39 5.75
C SER A 730 6.18 -4.51 7.01
N GLN A 731 6.29 -5.06 8.22
CA GLN A 731 6.16 -4.28 9.46
C GLN A 731 7.29 -3.27 9.66
N LYS A 732 8.46 -3.46 9.03
CA LYS A 732 9.61 -2.55 9.16
C LYS A 732 9.85 -1.84 7.83
N ARG A 733 9.52 -0.55 7.80
CA ARG A 733 9.79 0.33 6.66
C ARG A 733 11.28 0.63 6.59
N GLU A 734 11.90 0.32 5.45
CA GLU A 734 13.29 0.68 5.16
C GLU A 734 13.46 2.19 4.91
N TYR A 735 12.42 2.83 4.35
CA TYR A 735 12.44 4.24 4.00
C TYR A 735 11.81 5.10 5.10
N VAL A 736 12.46 6.21 5.38
CA VAL A 736 12.00 7.25 6.30
C VAL A 736 11.78 8.53 5.51
N ASP A 737 10.73 9.27 5.84
CA ASP A 737 10.44 10.54 5.17
C ASP A 737 11.61 11.51 5.27
N ARG A 738 11.81 12.26 4.19
CA ARG A 738 12.71 13.40 4.09
C ARG A 738 11.99 14.45 3.27
N PRO A 739 11.45 15.53 3.87
CA PRO A 739 10.48 16.40 3.22
C PRO A 739 10.89 16.90 1.83
N LEU A 740 12.15 17.33 1.67
CA LEU A 740 12.68 17.81 0.39
C LEU A 740 12.85 16.69 -0.64
N GLU A 741 13.28 15.50 -0.22
CA GLU A 741 13.38 14.35 -1.13
C GLU A 741 12.00 13.85 -1.53
N SER A 742 11.02 13.86 -0.62
CA SER A 742 9.63 13.51 -0.89
C SER A 742 9.00 14.46 -1.90
N PHE A 743 9.23 15.77 -1.77
CA PHE A 743 8.77 16.74 -2.76
C PHE A 743 9.44 16.53 -4.13
N GLY A 744 10.76 16.32 -4.18
CA GLY A 744 11.46 16.01 -5.43
C GLY A 744 10.98 14.70 -6.06
N PHE A 745 10.71 13.68 -5.24
CA PHE A 745 10.15 12.41 -5.68
C PHE A 745 8.74 12.56 -6.27
N LEU A 746 7.94 13.50 -5.78
CA LEU A 746 6.65 13.84 -6.38
C LEU A 746 6.80 14.53 -7.73
N ALA A 747 7.71 15.51 -7.83
CA ALA A 747 7.97 16.23 -9.08
C ALA A 747 8.41 15.30 -10.22
N THR A 748 9.13 14.22 -9.90
CA THR A 748 9.52 13.18 -10.89
C THR A 748 8.37 12.26 -11.31
N GLY A 749 7.18 12.38 -10.72
CA GLY A 749 6.02 11.54 -11.01
C GLY A 749 5.64 11.51 -12.49
N ILE A 750 5.60 12.67 -13.15
CA ILE A 750 5.32 12.77 -14.59
C ILE A 750 6.28 11.89 -15.39
N ILE A 751 7.58 12.01 -15.13
CA ILE A 751 8.61 11.24 -15.84
C ILE A 751 8.45 9.74 -15.56
N ARG A 752 8.23 9.34 -14.30
CA ARG A 752 8.09 7.93 -13.93
C ARG A 752 6.87 7.25 -14.56
N VAL A 753 5.74 7.94 -14.56
CA VAL A 753 4.45 7.40 -15.03
C VAL A 753 4.49 7.15 -16.55
N PHE A 754 5.14 8.04 -17.30
CA PHE A 754 5.24 7.95 -18.75
C PHE A 754 6.49 7.23 -19.28
N GLN A 755 7.42 6.79 -18.41
CA GLN A 755 8.52 5.93 -18.82
C GLN A 755 7.97 4.57 -19.28
N GLU A 756 8.32 4.12 -20.49
CA GLU A 756 7.97 2.77 -20.95
C GLU A 756 8.56 1.72 -20.01
N PHE A 757 7.78 0.66 -19.75
CA PHE A 757 8.25 -0.48 -18.98
C PHE A 757 9.32 -1.20 -19.79
N GLN A 758 10.59 -0.87 -19.53
CA GLN A 758 11.68 -1.73 -19.96
C GLN A 758 11.58 -2.99 -19.10
N ILE A 759 10.90 -4.01 -19.63
CA ILE A 759 11.19 -5.39 -19.23
C ILE A 759 12.71 -5.46 -19.31
N SER A 760 13.37 -5.74 -18.19
CA SER A 760 14.69 -6.32 -18.28
C SER A 760 14.46 -7.51 -19.19
N LYS A 761 14.84 -7.37 -20.47
CA LYS A 761 15.30 -8.48 -21.28
C LYS A 761 16.49 -9.00 -20.49
N SER A 762 16.19 -9.65 -19.36
CA SER A 762 17.06 -10.61 -18.75
C SER A 762 17.31 -11.47 -19.95
N SER A 763 18.54 -11.37 -20.46
CA SER A 763 19.20 -12.44 -21.17
C SER A 763 18.92 -13.66 -20.32
N SER A 764 17.79 -14.29 -20.61
CA SER A 764 17.38 -15.52 -19.99
C SER A 764 18.50 -16.42 -20.42
N ASN A 765 19.41 -16.71 -19.50
CA ASN A 765 20.16 -17.95 -19.55
C ASN A 765 19.09 -19.03 -19.41
N MET A 766 18.27 -19.20 -20.46
CA MET A 766 17.33 -20.28 -20.59
C MET A 766 18.19 -21.53 -20.51
N LEU A 767 17.73 -22.52 -19.74
CA LEU A 767 18.38 -23.81 -19.59
C LEU A 767 18.58 -24.42 -20.98
N ARG A 768 19.73 -24.18 -21.58
CA ARG A 768 20.13 -24.78 -22.85
C ARG A 768 20.97 -25.99 -22.53
N LYS A 769 20.56 -27.13 -23.07
CA LYS A 769 21.41 -28.30 -23.11
C LYS A 769 22.50 -28.03 -24.14
N ARG A 770 23.77 -28.17 -23.75
CA ARG A 770 24.86 -28.24 -24.74
C ARG A 770 24.70 -29.53 -25.52
N ILE A 771 24.61 -29.42 -26.84
CA ILE A 771 24.45 -30.55 -27.74
C ILE A 771 25.49 -30.45 -28.85
N ARG A 772 25.73 -31.54 -29.59
CA ARG A 772 26.45 -31.47 -30.86
C ARG A 772 25.65 -32.21 -31.92
N ALA A 773 24.75 -31.48 -32.58
CA ALA A 773 23.87 -32.03 -33.61
C ALA A 773 24.12 -31.37 -34.97
N SER A 774 23.96 -32.12 -36.06
CA SER A 774 24.02 -31.58 -37.42
C SER A 774 22.71 -30.88 -37.74
N ALA A 775 22.80 -29.63 -38.18
CA ALA A 775 21.65 -28.77 -38.45
C ALA A 775 21.76 -28.12 -39.84
N GLN A 776 20.65 -28.02 -40.55
CA GLN A 776 20.56 -27.32 -41.84
C GLN A 776 19.50 -26.23 -41.75
N VAL A 777 19.88 -25.00 -42.07
CA VAL A 777 18.98 -23.85 -42.15
C VAL A 777 18.59 -23.65 -43.61
N TYR A 778 17.29 -23.62 -43.89
CA TYR A 778 16.72 -23.32 -45.19
C TYR A 778 16.25 -21.86 -45.23
N TRP A 779 16.85 -21.08 -46.14
CA TRP A 779 16.50 -19.68 -46.35
C TRP A 779 16.63 -19.31 -47.83
N GLN A 780 15.61 -18.63 -48.38
CA GLN A 780 15.55 -18.15 -49.78
C GLN A 780 15.96 -19.16 -50.88
N GLY A 781 15.60 -20.44 -50.70
CA GLY A 781 15.84 -21.48 -51.71
C GLY A 781 17.14 -22.27 -51.53
N ASP A 782 17.98 -21.88 -50.57
CA ASP A 782 19.26 -22.52 -50.30
C ASP A 782 19.34 -23.12 -48.88
N PHE A 783 20.17 -24.16 -48.73
CA PHE A 783 20.45 -24.81 -47.45
C PHE A 783 21.86 -24.46 -46.96
N TYR A 784 21.95 -24.01 -45.71
CA TYR A 784 23.18 -23.69 -45.02
C TYR A 784 23.44 -24.71 -43.92
N LEU A 785 24.60 -25.35 -43.94
CA LEU A 785 24.97 -26.42 -43.02
C LEU A 785 25.70 -25.87 -41.80
N GLY A 786 25.27 -26.26 -40.59
CA GLY A 786 25.92 -25.90 -39.34
C GLY A 786 25.82 -27.00 -38.29
N ALA A 787 26.44 -26.75 -37.14
CA ALA A 787 26.32 -27.55 -35.94
C ALA A 787 25.48 -26.80 -34.91
N ALA A 788 24.41 -27.43 -34.41
CA ALA A 788 23.71 -26.91 -33.24
C ALA A 788 24.55 -27.21 -32.00
N THR A 789 24.90 -26.16 -31.25
CA THR A 789 25.79 -26.23 -30.07
C THR A 789 25.02 -26.12 -28.76
N GLU A 790 23.89 -25.43 -28.77
CA GLU A 790 23.01 -25.27 -27.62
C GLU A 790 21.55 -25.39 -28.04
N PHE A 791 20.74 -26.13 -27.29
CA PHE A 791 19.34 -26.35 -27.60
C PHE A 791 18.47 -26.25 -26.35
N GLY A 792 17.38 -25.50 -26.44
CA GLY A 792 16.35 -25.36 -25.41
C GLY A 792 14.95 -25.47 -26.01
N THR A 793 13.92 -25.39 -25.17
CA THR A 793 12.52 -25.53 -25.59
C THR A 793 12.03 -24.39 -26.49
N THR A 794 12.68 -23.24 -26.42
CA THR A 794 12.28 -22.00 -27.11
C THR A 794 13.39 -21.42 -27.99
N SER A 795 14.62 -21.94 -27.94
CA SER A 795 15.74 -21.39 -28.71
C SER A 795 16.81 -22.44 -29.05
N LEU A 796 17.61 -22.16 -30.08
CA LEU A 796 18.74 -22.99 -30.52
C LEU A 796 19.90 -22.09 -30.98
N ARG A 797 21.12 -22.40 -30.55
CA ARG A 797 22.35 -21.80 -31.06
C ARG A 797 22.95 -22.69 -32.14
N LEU A 798 23.21 -22.12 -33.31
CA LEU A 798 23.75 -22.79 -34.47
C LEU A 798 25.08 -22.15 -34.89
N GLU A 799 26.13 -22.94 -35.07
CA GLU A 799 27.42 -22.48 -35.59
C GLU A 799 27.61 -22.99 -37.02
N LEU A 800 27.84 -22.07 -37.94
CA LEU A 800 28.20 -22.33 -39.33
C LEU A 800 29.72 -22.26 -39.47
N ASP A 801 30.33 -23.32 -40.00
CA ASP A 801 31.74 -23.30 -40.40
C ASP A 801 31.84 -22.69 -41.81
N ASN A 802 32.54 -21.56 -41.96
CA ASN A 802 32.78 -20.94 -43.27
C ASN A 802 33.90 -21.63 -44.07
N ILE A 803 34.22 -22.90 -43.77
CA ILE A 803 35.31 -23.64 -44.42
C ILE A 803 34.73 -24.56 -45.49
N THR A 804 35.18 -24.32 -46.73
CA THR A 804 34.79 -25.07 -47.94
C THR A 804 34.80 -26.58 -47.73
N THR A 805 33.62 -27.17 -47.65
CA THR A 805 33.40 -28.60 -47.92
C THR A 805 32.48 -28.73 -49.13
N SER A 806 32.74 -29.73 -49.94
CA SER A 806 32.56 -29.77 -51.40
C SER A 806 31.12 -29.78 -51.94
N ASN A 807 30.12 -29.28 -51.22
CA ASN A 807 28.74 -29.07 -51.71
C ASN A 807 27.89 -28.07 -50.88
N ALA A 808 28.48 -27.21 -50.03
CA ALA A 808 27.74 -26.23 -49.23
C ALA A 808 27.93 -24.79 -49.77
N LYS A 809 26.82 -24.05 -50.00
CA LYS A 809 26.86 -22.61 -50.34
C LYS A 809 27.22 -21.80 -49.09
N LEU A 810 28.13 -20.84 -49.23
CA LEU A 810 28.53 -19.90 -48.19
C LEU A 810 27.47 -18.79 -48.01
N LEU A 811 27.27 -18.33 -46.77
CA LEU A 811 26.48 -17.13 -46.47
C LEU A 811 27.32 -15.89 -46.79
N GLU A 812 27.02 -15.22 -47.90
CA GLU A 812 27.72 -14.00 -48.30
C GLU A 812 27.53 -12.86 -47.27
N PRO A 813 28.53 -11.97 -47.06
CA PRO A 813 28.46 -10.87 -46.10
C PRO A 813 27.24 -9.94 -46.29
N GLN A 814 26.80 -9.72 -47.53
CA GLN A 814 25.62 -8.90 -47.84
C GLN A 814 24.31 -9.54 -47.35
N ASN A 815 24.23 -10.87 -47.37
CA ASN A 815 23.08 -11.62 -46.88
C ASN A 815 23.04 -11.64 -45.34
N LEU A 816 24.19 -11.64 -44.68
CA LEU A 816 24.29 -11.55 -43.22
C LEU A 816 23.76 -10.21 -42.69
N GLU A 817 24.05 -9.09 -43.35
CA GLU A 817 23.48 -7.79 -42.96
C GLU A 817 21.96 -7.74 -43.17
N ARG A 818 21.47 -8.35 -44.25
CA ARG A 818 20.04 -8.41 -44.54
C ARG A 818 19.27 -9.27 -43.54
N ILE A 819 19.80 -10.43 -43.18
CA ILE A 819 19.22 -11.30 -42.13
C ILE A 819 19.20 -10.58 -40.77
N LYS A 820 20.24 -9.79 -40.45
CA LYS A 820 20.29 -8.98 -39.23
C LYS A 820 19.22 -7.88 -39.19
N GLN A 821 18.78 -7.37 -40.35
CA GLN A 821 17.74 -6.33 -40.42
C GLN A 821 16.32 -6.91 -40.48
N GLU A 822 16.14 -8.06 -41.15
CA GLU A 822 14.81 -8.62 -41.43
C GLU A 822 14.34 -9.68 -40.42
N GLU A 823 15.22 -10.22 -39.56
CA GLU A 823 14.93 -11.29 -38.58
C GLU A 823 13.98 -12.40 -39.12
N PRO A 824 14.31 -13.03 -40.27
CA PRO A 824 13.38 -13.87 -41.01
C PRO A 824 13.07 -15.20 -40.30
N ILE A 825 11.89 -15.75 -40.57
CA ILE A 825 11.54 -17.14 -40.23
C ILE A 825 12.18 -18.07 -41.25
N VAL A 826 12.92 -19.06 -40.75
CA VAL A 826 13.69 -20.04 -41.52
C VAL A 826 13.22 -21.47 -41.22
N GLY A 827 13.39 -22.35 -42.20
CA GLY A 827 13.23 -23.79 -41.98
C GLY A 827 14.48 -24.36 -41.31
N LEU A 828 14.31 -25.16 -40.27
CA LEU A 828 15.41 -25.81 -39.55
C LEU A 828 15.24 -27.33 -39.66
N LEU A 829 16.27 -28.01 -40.16
CA LEU A 829 16.39 -29.46 -40.14
C LEU A 829 17.40 -29.85 -39.08
N LEU A 830 17.01 -30.70 -38.12
CA LEU A 830 17.90 -31.13 -37.05
C LEU A 830 18.04 -32.65 -37.00
N SER A 831 19.27 -33.14 -36.82
CA SER A 831 19.58 -34.57 -36.72
C SER A 831 20.88 -34.83 -35.96
N GLN A 832 21.02 -36.01 -35.36
CA GLN A 832 22.23 -36.38 -34.60
C GLN A 832 23.45 -36.59 -35.51
N GLU A 833 23.25 -37.15 -36.70
CA GLU A 833 24.27 -37.32 -37.73
C GLU A 833 23.72 -36.91 -39.11
N LEU A 834 24.59 -36.34 -39.96
CA LEU A 834 24.28 -35.92 -41.34
C LEU A 834 23.61 -37.01 -42.21
N THR A 835 23.91 -38.28 -41.94
CA THR A 835 23.43 -39.47 -42.66
C THR A 835 22.18 -40.11 -42.06
N SER A 836 21.62 -39.57 -40.98
CA SER A 836 20.43 -40.15 -40.34
C SER A 836 19.15 -39.94 -41.17
N PRO A 837 18.33 -40.99 -41.40
CA PRO A 837 17.11 -40.91 -42.22
C PRO A 837 15.96 -40.15 -41.53
N SER A 838 16.03 -39.92 -40.21
CA SER A 838 15.05 -39.15 -39.44
C SER A 838 15.54 -37.72 -39.19
N ARG A 839 15.24 -36.80 -40.11
CA ARG A 839 15.48 -35.35 -39.91
C ARG A 839 14.17 -34.69 -39.49
N GLU A 840 14.15 -34.14 -38.29
CA GLU A 840 13.00 -33.37 -37.83
C GLU A 840 13.01 -31.98 -38.46
N ARG A 841 11.83 -31.55 -38.92
CA ARG A 841 11.59 -30.24 -39.55
C ARG A 841 10.95 -29.31 -38.54
N LEU A 842 11.63 -28.22 -38.24
CA LEU A 842 11.21 -27.15 -37.34
C LEU A 842 11.18 -25.81 -38.10
N LEU A 843 10.45 -24.85 -37.54
CA LEU A 843 10.47 -23.45 -37.98
C LEU A 843 11.05 -22.60 -36.87
N ALA A 844 12.07 -21.81 -37.19
CA ALA A 844 12.74 -20.94 -36.24
C ALA A 844 12.91 -19.53 -36.82
N GLN A 845 12.98 -18.53 -35.97
CA GLN A 845 13.26 -17.15 -36.34
C GLN A 845 14.70 -16.79 -35.96
N ILE A 846 15.42 -16.12 -36.84
CA ILE A 846 16.78 -15.65 -36.54
C ILE A 846 16.70 -14.41 -35.65
N VAL A 847 17.28 -14.50 -34.45
CA VAL A 847 17.25 -13.43 -33.43
C VAL A 847 18.53 -12.59 -33.45
N SER A 848 19.69 -13.24 -33.61
CA SER A 848 20.97 -12.52 -33.68
C SER A 848 22.03 -13.34 -34.40
N ILE A 849 23.02 -12.65 -34.97
CA ILE A 849 24.15 -13.28 -35.65
C ILE A 849 25.46 -12.71 -35.09
N GLU A 850 26.30 -13.57 -34.57
CA GLU A 850 27.62 -13.27 -34.00
C GLU A 850 28.72 -13.82 -34.93
N LEU A 851 29.70 -12.98 -35.27
CA LEU A 851 30.86 -13.38 -36.07
C LEU A 851 31.98 -13.83 -35.13
N LEU A 852 32.37 -15.09 -35.20
CA LEU A 852 33.43 -15.65 -34.36
C LEU A 852 34.76 -15.54 -35.10
N SER A 853 35.69 -14.72 -34.59
CA SER A 853 37.07 -14.68 -35.07
C SER A 853 37.91 -15.74 -34.34
N THR A 854 38.67 -16.52 -35.10
CA THR A 854 39.76 -17.32 -34.53
C THR A 854 40.88 -16.38 -34.11
N GLN A 855 41.31 -16.46 -32.85
CA GLN A 855 42.54 -15.80 -32.39
C GLN A 855 43.71 -16.20 -33.30
N ASP A 856 44.58 -15.23 -33.58
CA ASP A 856 45.80 -15.29 -34.41
C ASP A 856 45.62 -15.20 -35.94
N ASP A 857 45.15 -14.05 -36.43
CA ASP A 857 45.81 -13.23 -37.47
C ASP A 857 44.84 -12.13 -37.98
N ASN A 858 45.23 -10.86 -37.80
CA ASN A 858 44.43 -9.65 -38.03
C ASN A 858 44.06 -9.35 -39.51
N ASN A 859 44.10 -10.33 -40.40
CA ASN A 859 43.76 -10.13 -41.83
C ASN A 859 43.05 -11.32 -42.50
N SER A 860 42.42 -12.23 -41.73
CA SER A 860 41.60 -13.32 -42.29
C SER A 860 40.10 -13.10 -42.04
N ALA A 861 39.27 -13.43 -43.04
CA ALA A 861 37.81 -13.35 -42.96
C ALA A 861 37.26 -14.23 -41.81
N PRO A 862 36.14 -13.86 -41.16
CA PRO A 862 35.57 -14.61 -40.05
C PRO A 862 35.29 -16.07 -40.43
N SER A 863 35.97 -16.99 -39.74
CA SER A 863 35.98 -18.42 -40.06
C SER A 863 34.76 -19.17 -39.55
N LYS A 864 33.99 -18.60 -38.60
CA LYS A 864 32.74 -19.16 -38.09
C LYS A 864 31.68 -18.09 -37.83
N VAL A 865 30.42 -18.44 -38.07
CA VAL A 865 29.26 -17.58 -37.79
C VAL A 865 28.34 -18.30 -36.82
N ALA A 866 28.06 -17.71 -35.67
CA ALA A 866 27.04 -18.19 -34.74
C ALA A 866 25.71 -17.48 -35.00
N ILE A 867 24.66 -18.25 -35.24
CA ILE A 867 23.29 -17.79 -35.43
C ILE A 867 22.46 -18.24 -34.24
N GLU A 868 21.77 -17.27 -33.65
CA GLU A 868 20.83 -17.47 -32.56
C GLU A 868 19.42 -17.60 -33.14
N LEU A 869 18.76 -18.73 -32.88
CA LEU A 869 17.45 -19.06 -33.39
C LEU A 869 16.44 -19.15 -32.24
N SER A 870 15.25 -18.58 -32.42
CA SER A 870 14.12 -18.72 -31.50
C SER A 870 12.98 -19.48 -32.16
N PHE A 871 12.29 -20.35 -31.42
CA PHE A 871 11.07 -21.01 -31.89
C PHE A 871 9.88 -20.09 -31.62
N PRO A 872 9.18 -19.57 -32.64
CA PRO A 872 8.09 -18.63 -32.41
C PRO A 872 6.90 -19.30 -31.71
N ASP A 873 6.31 -18.62 -30.71
CA ASP A 873 5.16 -19.10 -29.93
C ASP A 873 3.97 -19.50 -30.82
N GLN A 874 3.81 -18.83 -31.97
CA GLN A 874 2.75 -19.11 -32.96
C GLN A 874 2.74 -20.55 -33.48
N PHE A 875 3.86 -21.28 -33.36
CA PHE A 875 4.00 -22.65 -33.82
C PHE A 875 4.12 -23.67 -32.67
N GLN A 876 4.02 -23.25 -31.41
CA GLN A 876 4.29 -24.10 -30.25
C GLN A 876 3.40 -25.35 -30.19
N GLU A 877 2.13 -25.26 -30.55
CA GLU A 877 1.22 -26.42 -30.62
C GLU A 877 1.65 -27.47 -31.67
N ARG A 878 2.30 -27.04 -32.76
CA ARG A 878 2.67 -27.92 -33.88
C ARG A 878 4.06 -28.53 -33.74
N GLN A 879 5.02 -27.80 -33.17
CA GLN A 879 6.41 -28.25 -33.02
C GLN A 879 6.87 -28.49 -31.58
N GLY A 880 6.10 -28.12 -30.56
CA GLY A 880 6.48 -28.27 -29.16
C GLY A 880 6.73 -29.72 -28.74
N GLY A 881 5.90 -30.67 -29.21
CA GLY A 881 6.11 -32.11 -28.96
C GLY A 881 7.42 -32.62 -29.57
N LYS A 882 7.73 -32.20 -30.80
CA LYS A 882 8.96 -32.57 -31.52
C LYS A 882 10.20 -31.99 -30.86
N ILE A 883 10.13 -30.74 -30.40
CA ILE A 883 11.23 -30.07 -29.68
C ILE A 883 11.53 -30.82 -28.38
N LYS A 884 10.50 -31.21 -27.61
CA LYS A 884 10.67 -32.00 -26.38
C LYS A 884 11.29 -33.38 -26.65
N GLU A 885 10.89 -34.04 -27.73
CA GLU A 885 11.47 -35.33 -28.13
C GLU A 885 12.94 -35.19 -28.54
N LEU A 886 13.28 -34.19 -29.35
CA LEU A 886 14.65 -33.89 -29.75
C LEU A 886 15.55 -33.54 -28.55
N LEU A 887 15.05 -32.79 -27.56
CA LEU A 887 15.81 -32.47 -26.34
C LEU A 887 16.20 -33.73 -25.54
N ARG A 888 15.37 -34.78 -25.60
CA ARG A 888 15.65 -36.08 -24.96
C ARG A 888 16.68 -36.89 -25.76
N VAL A 889 16.57 -36.92 -27.08
CA VAL A 889 17.36 -37.79 -27.95
C VAL A 889 18.76 -37.23 -28.24
N LEU A 890 18.87 -35.93 -28.53
CA LEU A 890 20.13 -35.31 -28.94
C LEU A 890 21.11 -35.24 -27.78
N ARG A 891 22.36 -35.60 -28.04
CA ARG A 891 23.45 -35.64 -27.06
C ARG A 891 24.46 -34.52 -27.27
#